data_AF-A0A916GJ59-F1
#
_entry.id   AF-A0A916GJ59-F1
#
_cell.length_a   1.000
_cell.length_b   1.000
_cell.length_c   1.000
_cell.angle_alpha   90.00
_cell.angle_beta   90.00
_cell.angle_gamma   90.00
#
_symmetry.space_group_name_H-M   'P 1'
#
loop_
_entity.id
_entity.type
_entity.pdbx_description
1 polymer ?
#
loop_
_entity_poly.entity_id
_entity_poly.type
_entity_poly.pdbx_seq_one_letter_code
_entity_poly.pdbx_strand_id
1 'polypeptide(L)'
;MKLLQFLFRVGISLFIAFIASFSSAVIFFIYSGYENLSDRIFLVTVPTLAIGFLLFDAFPRLWAWLTQRQITVLIIFGILAAFAAVEFILPHAISRVYYLGMGAVAVVLFGFMLPTVPAVERLRSTHSMWHYFLGFLLGLFPAYASISFLAGVFTDRFGVITFTLASTLAGSVIGYYLVRRASQSLCDGFLRNPVNLILTLSLPIFLVGMTYGAMQYPAMFSRSFVQMPVEWFGMYFASGAVGGAWGLLALEQIEARGYDRWFEQTKLFSFIKDNLPGIYAGSLFFFINLIVARALNHPTYSINSLIFEADAGPWMSILGYPEGHDVNRAVHPLVLITLRPLTSFVRLFLADKWFFAPMIVVAAMNGLSVLLGWLFVKRATQKDSYAFAFALMLGSTAAHLLFGSLTETYVFGMISLILFVFLVQADEKRFSVIVPAGLLVFGVTVTNIAQSMILLFFKKTFSFWRLVYYGVIVLTISVALTALVSVLYPGNQTFFFVPADLAFEGRFSKPIYEGPMERIVERVGVVGRTIFLYGVVAPTPMESIARKNTAPITEFETFNYRSHEMAWYNGAAYVPLALWLVLLAGAFFYFFKNLRSSSHTPLMLGLLACIAFNYLLHMNYGTELFLYSTFWTYLLIFFVALALVDLTGRRWFEIVLAAFTLMLMINNGWFILVILRGLDPYLSAA
;
A
#
# COMPACT_ATOMS: atom_id res chain seq x y z
N MET A 1 -45.84 43.01 0.92
CA MET A 1 -45.75 41.67 0.30
C MET A 1 -47.18 41.27 -0.09
N LYS A 2 -47.46 40.91 -1.36
CA LYS A 2 -48.83 40.51 -1.76
C LYS A 2 -49.22 39.26 -0.98
N LEU A 3 -50.43 39.19 -0.40
CA LEU A 3 -50.92 38.07 0.43
C LEU A 3 -50.60 36.69 -0.18
N LEU A 4 -50.73 36.58 -1.51
CA LEU A 4 -50.40 35.39 -2.29
C LEU A 4 -48.92 34.96 -2.16
N GLN A 5 -47.96 35.90 -2.15
CA GLN A 5 -46.54 35.60 -1.97
C GLN A 5 -46.23 35.12 -0.55
N PHE A 6 -46.92 35.66 0.46
CA PHE A 6 -46.80 35.21 1.84
C PHE A 6 -47.32 33.78 1.98
N LEU A 7 -48.52 33.50 1.48
CA LEU A 7 -49.13 32.16 1.51
C LEU A 7 -48.29 31.14 0.74
N PHE A 8 -47.76 31.51 -0.42
CA PHE A 8 -46.85 30.65 -1.20
C PHE A 8 -45.56 30.33 -0.43
N ARG A 9 -44.94 31.34 0.20
CA ARG A 9 -43.73 31.17 1.01
C ARG A 9 -43.97 30.27 2.23
N VAL A 10 -45.07 30.47 2.95
CA VAL A 10 -45.46 29.61 4.09
C VAL A 10 -45.73 28.19 3.60
N GLY A 11 -46.52 28.04 2.53
CA GLY A 11 -46.91 26.74 1.97
C GLY A 11 -45.70 25.91 1.53
N ILE A 12 -44.77 26.50 0.76
CA ILE A 12 -43.56 25.81 0.32
C ILE A 12 -42.66 25.45 1.51
N SER A 13 -42.46 26.37 2.45
CA SER A 13 -41.58 26.14 3.59
C SER A 13 -42.09 25.01 4.48
N LEU A 14 -43.40 24.99 4.78
CA LEU A 14 -44.03 23.92 5.54
C LEU A 14 -44.07 22.60 4.77
N PHE A 15 -44.29 22.63 3.46
CA PHE A 15 -44.30 21.42 2.63
C PHE A 15 -42.92 20.74 2.61
N ILE A 16 -41.86 21.49 2.33
CA ILE A 16 -40.48 20.98 2.36
C ILE A 16 -40.14 20.46 3.76
N ALA A 17 -40.47 21.23 4.80
CA ALA A 17 -40.22 20.86 6.18
C ALA A 17 -40.97 19.60 6.60
N PHE A 18 -42.22 19.43 6.14
CA PHE A 18 -43.02 18.24 6.42
C PHE A 18 -42.42 17.00 5.77
N ILE A 19 -42.08 17.09 4.48
CA ILE A 19 -41.44 15.96 3.78
C ILE A 19 -40.13 15.60 4.47
N ALA A 20 -39.28 16.58 4.79
CA ALA A 20 -38.00 16.33 5.45
C ALA A 20 -38.17 15.68 6.83
N SER A 21 -39.10 16.19 7.64
CA SER A 21 -39.36 15.69 9.00
C SER A 21 -39.99 14.31 8.99
N PHE A 22 -41.01 14.11 8.17
CA PHE A 22 -41.69 12.82 8.02
C PHE A 22 -40.74 11.74 7.50
N SER A 23 -39.95 12.06 6.48
CA SER A 23 -38.97 11.13 5.92
C SER A 23 -37.88 10.79 6.92
N SER A 24 -37.38 11.78 7.68
CA SER A 24 -36.40 11.54 8.74
C SER A 24 -36.96 10.66 9.85
N ALA A 25 -38.20 10.91 10.26
CA ALA A 25 -38.90 10.10 11.25
C ALA A 25 -39.01 8.63 10.81
N VAL A 26 -39.35 8.39 9.54
CA VAL A 26 -39.47 7.03 8.99
C VAL A 26 -38.10 6.35 8.84
N ILE A 27 -37.11 7.05 8.28
CA ILE A 27 -35.82 6.48 7.89
C ILE A 27 -34.86 6.31 9.08
N PHE A 28 -34.78 7.32 9.96
CA PHE A 28 -33.78 7.37 11.03
C PHE A 28 -34.34 7.02 12.40
N PHE A 29 -35.61 7.32 12.65
CA PHE A 29 -36.21 7.17 13.97
C PHE A 29 -37.22 6.02 14.08
N ILE A 30 -37.39 5.20 13.03
CA ILE A 30 -38.31 4.05 13.04
C ILE A 30 -39.70 4.51 13.47
N TYR A 31 -40.31 5.43 12.71
CA TYR A 31 -41.61 6.03 13.01
C TYR A 31 -42.70 5.03 13.45
N SER A 32 -42.72 3.84 12.85
CA SER A 32 -43.67 2.76 13.18
C SER A 32 -43.39 2.05 14.51
N GLY A 33 -42.20 2.21 15.09
CA GLY A 33 -41.78 1.60 16.35
C GLY A 33 -42.27 2.35 17.60
N TYR A 34 -42.72 3.59 17.47
CA TYR A 34 -43.35 4.32 18.59
C TYR A 34 -44.78 3.82 18.80
N GLU A 35 -45.12 3.31 19.98
CA GLU A 35 -46.47 2.80 20.26
C GLU A 35 -47.51 3.92 20.41
N ASN A 36 -47.12 5.07 20.95
CA ASN A 36 -48.03 6.20 21.18
C ASN A 36 -48.18 7.07 19.93
N LEU A 37 -49.44 7.40 19.59
CA LEU A 37 -49.75 8.32 18.50
C LEU A 37 -49.19 9.74 18.76
N SER A 38 -49.17 10.18 20.02
CA SER A 38 -48.57 11.46 20.41
C SER A 38 -47.11 11.55 20.01
N ASP A 39 -46.32 10.52 20.28
CA ASP A 39 -44.88 10.52 20.03
C ASP A 39 -44.62 10.59 18.52
N ARG A 40 -45.40 9.85 17.73
CA ARG A 40 -45.37 9.92 16.27
C ARG A 40 -45.73 11.31 15.74
N ILE A 41 -46.80 11.92 16.26
CA ILE A 41 -47.22 13.27 15.84
C ILE A 41 -46.13 14.29 16.19
N PHE A 42 -45.59 14.25 17.40
CA PHE A 42 -44.55 15.19 17.84
C PHE A 42 -43.24 15.01 17.07
N LEU A 43 -42.83 13.77 16.79
CA LEU A 43 -41.63 13.43 16.03
C LEU A 43 -41.62 14.04 14.62
N VAL A 44 -42.80 14.27 14.03
CA VAL A 44 -42.92 14.88 12.70
C VAL A 44 -43.26 16.36 12.78
N THR A 45 -44.25 16.72 13.60
CA THR A 45 -44.84 18.07 13.61
C THR A 45 -43.90 19.09 14.22
N VAL A 46 -43.19 18.76 15.31
CA VAL A 46 -42.27 19.71 15.96
C VAL A 46 -41.09 20.04 15.02
N PRO A 47 -40.39 19.06 14.42
CA PRO A 47 -39.36 19.37 13.43
C PRO A 47 -39.91 20.07 12.19
N THR A 48 -41.13 19.73 11.74
CA THR A 48 -41.77 20.41 10.59
C THR A 48 -41.98 21.89 10.84
N LEU A 49 -42.48 22.25 12.03
CA LEU A 49 -42.69 23.65 12.40
C LEU A 49 -41.36 24.38 12.57
N ALA A 50 -40.37 23.75 13.20
CA ALA A 50 -39.04 24.34 13.40
C ALA A 50 -38.31 24.58 12.07
N ILE A 51 -38.21 23.55 11.22
CA ILE A 51 -37.58 23.64 9.89
C ILE A 51 -38.40 24.59 9.00
N GLY A 52 -39.73 24.52 9.06
CA GLY A 52 -40.63 25.37 8.28
C GLY A 52 -40.46 26.84 8.63
N PHE A 53 -40.29 27.17 9.92
CA PHE A 53 -40.00 28.54 10.37
C PHE A 53 -38.64 29.02 9.87
N LEU A 54 -37.59 28.20 9.99
CA LEU A 54 -36.25 28.54 9.50
C LEU A 54 -36.22 28.74 7.98
N LEU A 55 -36.85 27.85 7.22
CA LEU A 55 -36.98 27.98 5.77
C LEU A 55 -37.80 29.21 5.42
N PHE A 56 -38.92 29.45 6.12
CA PHE A 56 -39.74 30.62 5.91
C PHE A 56 -38.87 31.86 6.09
N ASP A 57 -38.20 32.05 7.23
CA ASP A 57 -37.37 33.24 7.51
C ASP A 57 -36.25 33.43 6.48
N ALA A 58 -35.53 32.35 6.14
CA ALA A 58 -34.43 32.37 5.18
C ALA A 58 -34.90 32.58 3.72
N PHE A 59 -36.14 32.23 3.37
CA PHE A 59 -36.62 32.14 1.99
C PHE A 59 -36.36 33.40 1.13
N PRO A 60 -36.61 34.65 1.57
CA PRO A 60 -36.40 35.81 0.72
C PRO A 60 -34.93 36.04 0.41
N ARG A 61 -34.06 35.80 1.40
CA ARG A 61 -32.61 35.89 1.23
C ARG A 61 -32.11 34.80 0.31
N LEU A 62 -32.58 33.57 0.50
CA LEU A 62 -32.25 32.42 -0.34
C LEU A 62 -32.75 32.61 -1.78
N TRP A 63 -33.98 33.08 -1.96
CA TRP A 63 -34.58 33.33 -3.26
C TRP A 63 -33.86 34.44 -4.01
N ALA A 64 -33.60 35.58 -3.35
CA ALA A 64 -32.82 36.66 -3.94
C ALA A 64 -31.38 36.23 -4.29
N TRP A 65 -30.78 35.36 -3.48
CA TRP A 65 -29.48 34.79 -3.78
C TRP A 65 -29.55 33.82 -4.97
N LEU A 66 -30.55 32.93 -5.03
CA LEU A 66 -30.72 31.94 -6.10
C LEU A 66 -30.96 32.60 -7.46
N THR A 67 -31.75 33.68 -7.51
CA THR A 67 -32.01 34.41 -8.77
C THR A 67 -30.79 35.14 -9.30
N GLN A 68 -29.75 35.34 -8.48
CA GLN A 68 -28.47 35.91 -8.89
C GLN A 68 -27.46 34.86 -9.38
N ARG A 69 -27.79 33.56 -9.29
CA ARG A 69 -26.89 32.46 -9.68
C ARG A 69 -27.12 31.97 -11.10
N GLN A 70 -26.09 31.38 -11.68
CA GLN A 70 -26.16 30.72 -12.98
C GLN A 70 -27.02 29.46 -12.89
N ILE A 71 -28.13 29.45 -13.62
CA ILE A 71 -29.10 28.34 -13.60
C ILE A 71 -28.46 26.99 -13.97
N THR A 72 -27.48 26.98 -14.88
CA THR A 72 -26.77 25.75 -15.27
C THR A 72 -26.03 25.11 -14.09
N VAL A 73 -25.41 25.91 -13.22
CA VAL A 73 -24.69 25.39 -12.03
C VAL A 73 -25.69 24.81 -11.03
N LEU A 74 -26.80 25.53 -10.80
CA LEU A 74 -27.88 25.03 -9.93
C LEU A 74 -28.48 23.72 -10.45
N ILE A 75 -28.69 23.59 -11.77
CA ILE A 75 -29.19 22.35 -12.39
C ILE A 75 -28.21 21.19 -12.17
N ILE A 76 -26.90 21.40 -12.39
CA ILE A 76 -25.88 20.36 -12.19
C ILE A 76 -25.89 19.86 -10.74
N PHE A 77 -25.95 20.79 -9.78
CA PHE A 77 -26.01 20.45 -8.36
C PHE A 77 -27.34 19.76 -8.00
N GLY A 78 -28.44 20.16 -8.61
CA GLY A 78 -29.75 19.51 -8.46
C GLY A 78 -29.74 18.07 -8.97
N ILE A 79 -29.11 17.82 -10.13
CA ILE A 79 -28.94 16.48 -10.69
C ILE A 79 -28.05 15.62 -9.79
N LEU A 80 -26.93 16.16 -9.31
CA LEU A 80 -26.02 15.45 -8.41
C LEU A 80 -26.72 15.09 -7.07
N ALA A 81 -27.48 16.03 -6.51
CA ALA A 81 -28.26 15.81 -5.30
C ALA A 81 -29.36 14.75 -5.51
N ALA A 82 -30.06 14.79 -6.64
CA ALA A 82 -31.06 13.81 -7.00
C ALA A 82 -30.46 12.42 -7.17
N PHE A 83 -29.33 12.30 -7.87
CA PHE A 83 -28.61 11.03 -8.04
C PHE A 83 -28.17 10.45 -6.69
N ALA A 84 -27.53 11.26 -5.83
CA ALA A 84 -27.13 10.84 -4.50
C ALA A 84 -28.33 10.45 -3.61
N ALA A 85 -29.47 11.13 -3.74
CA ALA A 85 -30.69 10.78 -3.03
C ALA A 85 -31.35 9.49 -3.52
N VAL A 86 -31.28 9.21 -4.83
CA VAL A 86 -31.71 7.92 -5.40
C VAL A 86 -30.89 6.79 -4.80
N GLU A 87 -29.56 6.90 -4.83
CA GLU A 87 -28.66 5.89 -4.26
C GLU A 87 -28.82 5.75 -2.73
N PHE A 88 -29.20 6.83 -2.05
CA PHE A 88 -29.50 6.79 -0.61
C PHE A 88 -30.71 5.93 -0.28
N ILE A 89 -31.71 5.89 -1.15
CA ILE A 89 -33.03 5.32 -0.85
C ILE A 89 -33.29 4.00 -1.55
N LEU A 90 -32.69 3.77 -2.72
CA LEU A 90 -32.86 2.56 -3.50
C LEU A 90 -32.63 1.27 -2.68
N PRO A 91 -31.64 1.18 -1.77
CA PRO A 91 -31.44 -0.01 -0.94
C PRO A 91 -32.57 -0.30 0.06
N HIS A 92 -33.42 0.68 0.36
CA HIS A 92 -34.47 0.62 1.38
C HIS A 92 -35.90 0.69 0.81
N ALA A 93 -36.04 0.84 -0.52
CA ALA A 93 -37.30 1.19 -1.16
C ALA A 93 -38.28 0.00 -1.29
N ILE A 94 -39.18 -0.15 -0.31
CA ILE A 94 -40.30 -1.14 -0.35
C ILE A 94 -41.68 -0.44 -0.40
N SER A 95 -41.77 0.89 -0.29
CA SER A 95 -43.06 1.61 -0.23
C SER A 95 -43.04 3.03 -0.84
N ARG A 96 -44.24 3.57 -1.10
CA ARG A 96 -44.44 4.94 -1.64
C ARG A 96 -43.85 6.05 -0.76
N VAL A 97 -43.70 5.80 0.54
CA VAL A 97 -43.11 6.74 1.52
C VAL A 97 -41.62 7.00 1.23
N TYR A 98 -40.91 6.01 0.68
CA TYR A 98 -39.50 6.15 0.33
C TYR A 98 -39.26 7.11 -0.86
N TYR A 99 -40.18 7.18 -1.83
CA TYR A 99 -40.07 8.15 -2.93
C TYR A 99 -40.27 9.60 -2.48
N LEU A 100 -41.14 9.85 -1.50
CA LEU A 100 -41.25 11.18 -0.86
C LEU A 100 -39.98 11.51 -0.08
N GLY A 101 -39.39 10.51 0.60
CA GLY A 101 -38.07 10.61 1.22
C GLY A 101 -36.97 11.02 0.24
N MET A 102 -37.04 10.56 -1.01
CA MET A 102 -36.05 10.87 -2.04
C MET A 102 -36.03 12.35 -2.38
N GLY A 103 -37.21 12.95 -2.54
CA GLY A 103 -37.34 14.38 -2.73
C GLY A 103 -36.75 15.18 -1.57
N ALA A 104 -37.07 14.79 -0.33
CA ALA A 104 -36.51 15.46 0.85
C ALA A 104 -34.99 15.34 0.95
N VAL A 105 -34.45 14.13 0.78
CA VAL A 105 -32.99 13.90 0.83
C VAL A 105 -32.30 14.70 -0.27
N ALA A 106 -32.83 14.73 -1.49
CA ALA A 106 -32.29 15.53 -2.59
C ALA A 106 -32.27 17.03 -2.26
N VAL A 107 -33.36 17.56 -1.68
CA VAL A 107 -33.43 18.98 -1.27
C VAL A 107 -32.41 19.29 -0.17
N VAL A 108 -32.25 18.41 0.80
CA VAL A 108 -31.27 18.56 1.89
C VAL A 108 -29.84 18.54 1.34
N LEU A 109 -29.49 17.55 0.52
CA LEU A 109 -28.17 17.45 -0.12
C LEU A 109 -27.89 18.67 -1.00
N PHE A 110 -28.87 19.09 -1.80
CA PHE A 110 -28.76 20.31 -2.60
C PHE A 110 -28.47 21.52 -1.71
N GLY A 111 -29.22 21.68 -0.61
CA GLY A 111 -29.02 22.73 0.39
C GLY A 111 -27.61 22.74 0.99
N PHE A 112 -27.05 21.57 1.32
CA PHE A 112 -25.68 21.45 1.82
C PHE A 112 -24.61 21.83 0.79
N MET A 113 -24.91 21.70 -0.50
CA MET A 113 -23.99 22.02 -1.57
C MET A 113 -24.11 23.47 -2.08
N LEU A 114 -25.26 24.15 -1.85
CA LEU A 114 -25.50 25.54 -2.27
C LEU A 114 -24.39 26.54 -1.90
N PRO A 115 -23.77 26.50 -0.69
CA PRO A 115 -22.70 27.43 -0.33
C PRO A 115 -21.50 27.43 -1.30
N THR A 116 -21.33 26.35 -2.07
CA THR A 116 -20.20 26.15 -2.98
C THR A 116 -20.48 26.70 -4.39
N VAL A 117 -21.74 26.98 -4.76
CA VAL A 117 -22.13 27.48 -6.09
C VAL A 117 -21.33 28.73 -6.52
N PRO A 118 -21.12 29.76 -5.66
CA PRO A 118 -20.33 30.92 -6.05
C PRO A 118 -18.88 30.58 -6.40
N ALA A 119 -18.30 29.58 -5.72
CA ALA A 119 -16.95 29.10 -6.01
C ALA A 119 -16.88 28.48 -7.41
N VAL A 120 -17.88 27.67 -7.77
CA VAL A 120 -17.99 27.04 -9.09
C VAL A 120 -18.12 28.09 -10.19
N GLU A 121 -18.96 29.11 -10.00
CA GLU A 121 -19.15 30.20 -10.96
C GLU A 121 -17.83 30.93 -11.26
N ARG A 122 -17.00 31.16 -10.24
CA ARG A 122 -15.68 31.80 -10.38
C ARG A 122 -14.66 30.86 -11.02
N LEU A 123 -14.53 29.63 -10.50
CA LEU A 123 -13.55 28.65 -10.98
C LEU A 123 -13.78 28.25 -12.43
N ARG A 124 -15.03 28.11 -12.89
CA ARG A 124 -15.35 27.67 -14.27
C ARG A 124 -14.74 28.54 -15.36
N SER A 125 -14.48 29.82 -15.06
CA SER A 125 -13.88 30.76 -16.02
C SER A 125 -12.37 30.59 -16.18
N THR A 126 -11.70 30.02 -15.18
CA THR A 126 -10.22 29.97 -15.09
C THR A 126 -9.68 28.54 -15.02
N HIS A 127 -10.51 27.58 -14.61
CA HIS A 127 -10.15 26.20 -14.33
C HIS A 127 -11.04 25.25 -15.13
N SER A 128 -10.47 24.13 -15.54
CA SER A 128 -11.23 23.09 -16.23
C SER A 128 -12.04 22.25 -15.24
N MET A 129 -13.36 22.40 -15.30
CA MET A 129 -14.30 21.61 -14.48
C MET A 129 -14.25 20.11 -14.80
N TRP A 130 -13.81 19.73 -16.00
CA TRP A 130 -13.59 18.32 -16.35
C TRP A 130 -12.45 17.69 -15.58
N HIS A 131 -11.33 18.40 -15.40
CA HIS A 131 -10.23 17.91 -14.57
C HIS A 131 -10.67 17.73 -13.12
N TYR A 132 -11.50 18.65 -12.61
CA TYR A 132 -12.05 18.54 -11.26
C TYR A 132 -13.01 17.36 -11.14
N PHE A 133 -13.93 17.20 -12.08
CA PHE A 133 -14.89 16.10 -12.09
C PHE A 133 -14.20 14.74 -12.13
N LEU A 134 -13.20 14.57 -13.00
CA LEU A 134 -12.37 13.36 -13.02
C LEU A 134 -11.62 13.17 -11.70
N GLY A 135 -11.07 14.23 -11.12
CA GLY A 135 -10.42 14.20 -9.81
C GLY A 135 -11.36 13.75 -8.70
N PHE A 136 -12.60 14.24 -8.69
CA PHE A 136 -13.66 13.84 -7.78
C PHE A 136 -14.00 12.34 -7.94
N LEU A 137 -14.23 11.87 -9.16
CA LEU A 137 -14.50 10.45 -9.41
C LEU A 137 -13.32 9.57 -8.97
N LEU A 138 -12.09 9.98 -9.25
CA LEU A 138 -10.90 9.28 -8.79
C LEU A 138 -10.75 9.32 -7.26
N GLY A 139 -11.22 10.36 -6.59
CA GLY A 139 -11.24 10.46 -5.13
C GLY A 139 -12.27 9.54 -4.46
N LEU A 140 -13.39 9.28 -5.14
CA LEU A 140 -14.43 8.36 -4.66
C LEU A 140 -13.90 6.92 -4.53
N PHE A 141 -13.13 6.42 -5.50
CA PHE A 141 -12.66 5.03 -5.50
C PHE A 141 -11.81 4.65 -4.26
N PRO A 142 -10.74 5.38 -3.89
CA PRO A 142 -10.00 5.12 -2.66
C PRO A 142 -10.85 5.26 -1.40
N ALA A 143 -11.81 6.20 -1.37
CA ALA A 143 -12.73 6.33 -0.24
C ALA A 143 -13.61 5.08 -0.09
N TYR A 144 -14.19 4.57 -1.19
CA TYR A 144 -14.96 3.32 -1.21
C TYR A 144 -14.11 2.14 -0.75
N ALA A 145 -12.90 2.00 -1.32
CA ALA A 145 -11.99 0.91 -0.98
C ALA A 145 -11.58 0.95 0.49
N SER A 146 -11.30 2.14 1.03
CA SER A 146 -10.93 2.33 2.44
C SER A 146 -12.08 1.98 3.38
N ILE A 147 -13.30 2.41 3.07
CA ILE A 147 -14.48 2.07 3.88
C ILE A 147 -14.77 0.58 3.85
N SER A 148 -14.64 -0.05 2.67
CA SER A 148 -14.82 -1.50 2.51
C SER A 148 -13.78 -2.28 3.32
N PHE A 149 -12.50 -1.90 3.21
CA PHE A 149 -11.41 -2.54 3.94
C PHE A 149 -11.56 -2.36 5.47
N LEU A 150 -12.01 -1.18 5.90
CA LEU A 150 -12.20 -0.80 7.30
C LEU A 150 -13.64 -1.02 7.78
N ALA A 151 -14.45 -1.84 7.11
CA ALA A 151 -15.85 -2.01 7.49
C ALA A 151 -16.05 -2.59 8.90
N GLY A 152 -15.05 -3.25 9.47
CA GLY A 152 -15.07 -3.66 10.87
C GLY A 152 -14.72 -2.56 11.88
N VAL A 153 -14.18 -1.42 11.43
CA VAL A 153 -13.67 -0.32 12.28
C VAL A 153 -14.72 0.76 12.49
N PHE A 154 -15.54 1.05 11.48
CA PHE A 154 -16.62 2.04 11.62
C PHE A 154 -17.77 1.46 12.45
N THR A 155 -17.92 1.95 13.68
CA THR A 155 -18.97 1.51 14.61
C THR A 155 -20.32 2.20 14.38
N ASP A 156 -20.31 3.37 13.73
CA ASP A 156 -21.50 4.19 13.54
C ASP A 156 -21.55 4.89 12.17
N ARG A 157 -22.76 5.34 11.83
CA ARG A 157 -23.08 6.04 10.57
C ARG A 157 -22.34 7.38 10.43
N PHE A 158 -22.07 8.06 11.54
CA PHE A 158 -21.42 9.36 11.54
C PHE A 158 -19.94 9.24 11.17
N GLY A 159 -19.26 8.16 11.60
CA GLY A 159 -17.91 7.81 11.19
C GLY A 159 -17.80 7.65 9.67
N VAL A 160 -18.72 6.91 9.05
CA VAL A 160 -18.77 6.73 7.59
C VAL A 160 -18.99 8.06 6.87
N ILE A 161 -19.96 8.86 7.31
CA ILE A 161 -20.26 10.18 6.71
C ILE A 161 -19.04 11.10 6.79
N THR A 162 -18.44 11.22 7.97
CA THR A 162 -17.32 12.13 8.21
C THR A 162 -16.08 11.70 7.43
N PHE A 163 -15.77 10.40 7.44
CA PHE A 163 -14.66 9.84 6.69
C PHE A 163 -14.84 10.04 5.19
N THR A 164 -16.04 9.73 4.66
CA THR A 164 -16.34 9.88 3.22
C THR A 164 -16.28 11.34 2.80
N LEU A 165 -16.88 12.25 3.58
CA LEU A 165 -16.85 13.68 3.32
C LEU A 165 -15.40 14.20 3.26
N ALA A 166 -14.59 13.88 4.28
CA ALA A 166 -13.21 14.34 4.38
C ALA A 166 -12.33 13.74 3.26
N SER A 167 -12.42 12.43 3.04
CA SER A 167 -11.64 11.73 2.01
C SER A 167 -12.02 12.17 0.61
N THR A 168 -13.31 12.38 0.32
CA THR A 168 -13.77 12.84 -0.99
C THR A 168 -13.42 14.31 -1.23
N LEU A 169 -13.52 15.17 -0.21
CA LEU A 169 -13.08 16.57 -0.30
C LEU A 169 -11.58 16.64 -0.63
N ALA A 170 -10.74 15.98 0.17
CA ALA A 170 -9.30 15.95 -0.06
C ALA A 170 -8.96 15.29 -1.40
N GLY A 171 -9.60 14.16 -1.70
CA GLY A 171 -9.43 13.40 -2.93
C GLY A 171 -9.81 14.19 -4.19
N SER A 172 -10.85 15.02 -4.13
CA SER A 172 -11.26 15.86 -5.26
C SER A 172 -10.24 16.96 -5.55
N VAL A 173 -9.73 17.62 -4.51
CA VAL A 173 -8.70 18.68 -4.65
C VAL A 173 -7.37 18.09 -5.13
N ILE A 174 -6.90 17.03 -4.49
CA ILE A 174 -5.66 16.34 -4.91
C ILE A 174 -5.83 15.77 -6.32
N GLY A 175 -6.97 15.13 -6.58
CA GLY A 175 -7.34 14.57 -7.87
C GLY A 175 -7.35 15.61 -8.98
N TYR A 176 -7.85 16.83 -8.72
CA TYR A 176 -7.80 17.92 -9.70
C TYR A 176 -6.37 18.20 -10.18
N TYR A 177 -5.42 18.39 -9.24
CA TYR A 177 -4.03 18.65 -9.60
C TYR A 177 -3.37 17.45 -10.28
N LEU A 178 -3.67 16.22 -9.84
CA LEU A 178 -3.14 14.99 -10.44
C LEU A 178 -3.66 14.78 -11.87
N VAL A 179 -4.96 14.95 -12.12
CA VAL A 179 -5.54 14.82 -13.46
C VAL A 179 -5.01 15.90 -14.39
N ARG A 180 -4.91 17.15 -13.91
CA ARG A 180 -4.28 18.25 -14.68
C ARG A 180 -2.84 17.91 -15.03
N ARG A 181 -2.07 17.37 -14.09
CA ARG A 181 -0.68 16.97 -14.32
C ARG A 181 -0.57 15.77 -15.28
N ALA A 182 -1.46 14.80 -15.16
CA ALA A 182 -1.50 13.63 -16.05
C ALA A 182 -1.84 14.04 -17.49
N SER A 183 -2.84 14.91 -17.66
CA SER A 183 -3.23 15.51 -18.95
C SER A 183 -2.04 16.23 -19.61
N GLN A 184 -1.34 17.08 -18.86
CA GLN A 184 -0.11 17.73 -19.34
C GLN A 184 1.00 16.73 -19.67
N SER A 185 1.15 15.69 -18.86
CA SER A 185 2.18 14.65 -19.04
C SER A 185 1.93 13.79 -20.29
N LEU A 186 0.67 13.59 -20.68
CA LEU A 186 0.29 12.90 -21.91
C LEU A 186 0.65 13.73 -23.16
N CYS A 187 0.49 15.05 -23.09
CA CYS A 187 0.85 15.94 -24.20
C CYS A 187 2.37 16.06 -24.36
N ASP A 188 3.07 16.42 -23.29
CA ASP A 188 4.47 16.90 -23.37
C ASP A 188 5.42 16.32 -22.31
N GLY A 189 4.99 15.31 -21.54
CA GLY A 189 5.75 14.79 -20.40
C GLY A 189 6.05 13.30 -20.44
N PHE A 190 6.19 12.73 -19.25
CA PHE A 190 6.56 11.33 -19.02
C PHE A 190 5.62 10.33 -19.69
N LEU A 191 4.32 10.61 -19.69
CA LEU A 191 3.28 9.72 -20.24
C LEU A 191 3.15 9.81 -21.77
N ARG A 192 3.79 10.78 -22.43
CA ARG A 192 3.86 10.85 -23.89
C ARG A 192 4.61 9.65 -24.49
N ASN A 193 5.57 9.08 -23.74
CA ASN A 193 6.24 7.86 -24.17
C ASN A 193 5.27 6.67 -24.04
N PRO A 194 4.94 5.95 -25.14
CA PRO A 194 3.99 4.84 -25.09
C PRO A 194 4.42 3.71 -24.15
N VAL A 195 5.71 3.48 -23.97
CA VAL A 195 6.23 2.47 -23.03
C VAL A 195 5.86 2.84 -21.61
N ASN A 196 6.07 4.10 -21.22
CA ASN A 196 5.72 4.60 -19.89
C ASN A 196 4.21 4.58 -19.66
N LEU A 197 3.41 4.92 -20.68
CA LEU A 197 1.96 4.85 -20.60
C LEU A 197 1.47 3.42 -20.35
N ILE A 198 1.99 2.44 -21.11
CA ILE A 198 1.65 1.02 -20.94
C ILE A 198 2.02 0.55 -19.53
N LEU A 199 3.23 0.84 -19.07
CA LEU A 199 3.68 0.49 -17.72
C LEU A 199 2.88 1.20 -16.61
N THR A 200 2.43 2.42 -16.85
CA THR A 200 1.57 3.14 -15.90
C THR A 200 0.22 2.45 -15.79
N LEU A 201 -0.39 2.10 -16.92
CA LEU A 201 -1.70 1.45 -16.96
C LEU A 201 -1.66 -0.02 -16.50
N SER A 202 -0.51 -0.69 -16.57
CA SER A 202 -0.40 -2.08 -16.13
C SER A 202 -0.58 -2.24 -14.62
N LEU A 203 -0.21 -1.25 -13.81
CA LEU A 203 -0.31 -1.34 -12.36
C LEU A 203 -1.77 -1.34 -11.84
N PRO A 204 -2.68 -0.45 -12.28
CA PRO A 204 -4.10 -0.57 -11.95
C PRO A 204 -4.72 -1.88 -12.46
N ILE A 205 -4.36 -2.30 -13.68
CA ILE A 205 -4.83 -3.58 -14.24
C ILE A 205 -4.37 -4.75 -13.36
N PHE A 206 -3.12 -4.71 -12.89
CA PHE A 206 -2.58 -5.74 -12.02
C PHE A 206 -3.21 -5.73 -10.63
N LEU A 207 -3.47 -4.56 -10.04
CA LEU A 207 -4.24 -4.44 -8.80
C LEU A 207 -5.63 -5.06 -8.92
N VAL A 208 -6.36 -4.75 -10.00
CA VAL A 208 -7.67 -5.34 -10.29
C VAL A 208 -7.56 -6.84 -10.51
N GLY A 209 -6.57 -7.29 -11.28
CA GLY A 209 -6.32 -8.71 -11.55
C GLY A 209 -6.01 -9.52 -10.29
N MET A 210 -5.16 -8.99 -9.40
CA MET A 210 -4.86 -9.60 -8.11
C MET A 210 -6.07 -9.64 -7.19
N THR A 211 -6.88 -8.58 -7.17
CA THR A 211 -8.12 -8.52 -6.38
C THR A 211 -9.14 -9.53 -6.88
N TYR A 212 -9.39 -9.56 -8.19
CA TYR A 212 -10.31 -10.51 -8.82
C TYR A 212 -9.83 -11.96 -8.66
N GLY A 213 -8.53 -12.20 -8.78
CA GLY A 213 -7.92 -13.52 -8.56
C GLY A 213 -8.04 -13.98 -7.11
N ALA A 214 -7.81 -13.10 -6.14
CA ALA A 214 -8.00 -13.41 -4.72
C ALA A 214 -9.47 -13.74 -4.39
N MET A 215 -10.43 -13.00 -4.98
CA MET A 215 -11.87 -13.25 -4.82
C MET A 215 -12.35 -14.61 -5.34
N GLN A 216 -11.54 -15.35 -6.11
CA GLN A 216 -11.86 -16.73 -6.50
C GLN A 216 -11.70 -17.73 -5.34
N TYR A 217 -11.04 -17.31 -4.26
CA TYR A 217 -10.73 -18.11 -3.08
C TYR A 217 -11.40 -17.48 -1.85
N PRO A 218 -12.72 -17.63 -1.68
CA PRO A 218 -13.49 -16.87 -0.69
C PRO A 218 -13.14 -17.18 0.76
N ALA A 219 -12.56 -18.36 1.06
CA ALA A 219 -12.08 -18.67 2.40
C ALA A 219 -10.79 -17.93 2.73
N MET A 220 -9.98 -17.61 1.71
CA MET A 220 -8.80 -16.77 1.82
C MET A 220 -9.13 -15.27 1.79
N PHE A 221 -10.01 -14.86 0.87
CA PHE A 221 -10.31 -13.45 0.60
C PHE A 221 -11.81 -13.24 0.40
N SER A 222 -12.48 -12.79 1.45
CA SER A 222 -13.91 -12.48 1.42
C SER A 222 -14.21 -11.28 0.52
N ARG A 223 -15.31 -11.36 -0.23
CA ARG A 223 -15.85 -10.22 -1.00
C ARG A 223 -16.16 -9.02 -0.11
N SER A 224 -16.53 -9.25 1.16
CA SER A 224 -16.78 -8.18 2.13
C SER A 224 -15.57 -7.30 2.42
N PHE A 225 -14.35 -7.73 2.05
CA PHE A 225 -13.14 -6.90 2.22
C PHE A 225 -13.02 -5.79 1.18
N VAL A 226 -13.69 -5.93 0.04
CA VAL A 226 -13.65 -4.98 -1.09
C VAL A 226 -15.02 -4.46 -1.48
N GLN A 227 -16.08 -4.96 -0.83
CA GLN A 227 -17.45 -4.50 -1.01
C GLN A 227 -17.90 -3.79 0.24
N MET A 228 -18.27 -2.52 0.08
CA MET A 228 -18.85 -1.73 1.16
C MET A 228 -20.20 -2.34 1.58
N PRO A 229 -20.50 -2.43 2.89
CA PRO A 229 -21.80 -2.85 3.38
C PRO A 229 -22.94 -2.03 2.75
N VAL A 230 -24.03 -2.69 2.37
CA VAL A 230 -25.15 -2.09 1.64
C VAL A 230 -25.80 -0.96 2.45
N GLU A 231 -25.87 -1.13 3.76
CA GLU A 231 -26.38 -0.14 4.71
C GLU A 231 -25.58 1.17 4.73
N TRP A 232 -24.35 1.18 4.23
CA TRP A 232 -23.50 2.37 4.17
C TRP A 232 -23.48 3.02 2.79
N PHE A 233 -23.94 2.31 1.76
CA PHE A 233 -23.87 2.73 0.37
C PHE A 233 -24.53 4.08 0.14
N GLY A 234 -25.75 4.25 0.66
CA GLY A 234 -26.46 5.52 0.57
C GLY A 234 -25.71 6.69 1.20
N MET A 235 -25.23 6.51 2.43
CA MET A 235 -24.49 7.54 3.17
C MET A 235 -23.19 7.91 2.46
N TYR A 236 -22.50 6.93 1.88
CA TYR A 236 -21.29 7.16 1.11
C TYR A 236 -21.54 8.05 -0.11
N PHE A 237 -22.55 7.76 -0.95
CA PHE A 237 -22.85 8.62 -2.11
C PHE A 237 -23.31 10.02 -1.70
N ALA A 238 -24.18 10.11 -0.69
CA ALA A 238 -24.68 11.37 -0.16
C ALA A 238 -23.54 12.27 0.37
N SER A 239 -22.72 11.74 1.26
CA SER A 239 -21.59 12.48 1.85
C SER A 239 -20.45 12.70 0.85
N GLY A 240 -20.23 11.78 -0.09
CA GLY A 240 -19.29 11.92 -1.20
C GLY A 240 -19.68 13.07 -2.13
N ALA A 241 -20.95 13.17 -2.53
CA ALA A 241 -21.44 14.28 -3.35
C ALA A 241 -21.25 15.63 -2.65
N VAL A 242 -21.61 15.72 -1.36
CA VAL A 242 -21.38 16.92 -0.56
C VAL A 242 -19.89 17.22 -0.43
N GLY A 243 -19.05 16.23 -0.12
CA GLY A 243 -17.60 16.37 -0.02
C GLY A 243 -16.96 16.86 -1.34
N GLY A 244 -17.42 16.33 -2.48
CA GLY A 244 -17.01 16.76 -3.81
C GLY A 244 -17.43 18.19 -4.14
N ALA A 245 -18.62 18.63 -3.74
CA ALA A 245 -19.03 20.03 -3.87
C ALA A 245 -18.16 20.96 -2.99
N TRP A 246 -17.96 20.59 -1.72
CA TRP A 246 -17.12 21.35 -0.79
C TRP A 246 -15.65 21.38 -1.19
N GLY A 247 -15.17 20.37 -1.92
CA GLY A 247 -13.83 20.39 -2.52
C GLY A 247 -13.64 21.51 -3.54
N LEU A 248 -14.69 21.98 -4.23
CA LEU A 248 -14.60 23.13 -5.15
C LEU A 248 -14.37 24.43 -4.37
N LEU A 249 -15.07 24.59 -3.24
CA LEU A 249 -14.85 25.71 -2.34
C LEU A 249 -13.44 25.65 -1.73
N ALA A 250 -12.98 24.47 -1.33
CA ALA A 250 -11.62 24.28 -0.82
C ALA A 250 -10.57 24.62 -1.88
N LEU A 251 -10.74 24.15 -3.12
CA LEU A 251 -9.86 24.48 -4.24
C LEU A 251 -9.81 25.98 -4.48
N GLU A 252 -10.96 26.66 -4.50
CA GLU A 252 -11.01 28.11 -4.64
C GLU A 252 -10.26 28.83 -3.52
N GLN A 253 -10.43 28.40 -2.26
CA GLN A 253 -9.73 29.01 -1.13
C GLN A 253 -8.21 28.78 -1.19
N ILE A 254 -7.77 27.63 -1.66
CA ILE A 254 -6.34 27.32 -1.86
C ILE A 254 -5.74 28.28 -2.90
N GLU A 255 -6.40 28.44 -4.05
CA GLU A 255 -5.97 29.31 -5.15
C GLU A 255 -6.02 30.79 -4.75
N ALA A 256 -7.13 31.24 -4.14
CA ALA A 256 -7.32 32.65 -3.76
C ALA A 256 -6.31 33.11 -2.69
N ARG A 257 -5.92 32.22 -1.77
CA ARG A 257 -4.92 32.51 -0.73
C ARG A 257 -3.48 32.28 -1.20
N GLY A 258 -3.28 31.75 -2.40
CA GLY A 258 -1.96 31.41 -2.94
C GLY A 258 -1.27 30.27 -2.20
N TYR A 259 -2.03 29.38 -1.56
CA TYR A 259 -1.46 28.21 -0.87
C TYR A 259 -0.84 27.22 -1.86
N ASP A 260 -1.36 27.15 -3.08
CA ASP A 260 -0.75 26.44 -4.21
C ASP A 260 0.67 26.97 -4.46
N ARG A 261 0.83 28.29 -4.66
CA ARG A 261 2.12 28.94 -4.92
C ARG A 261 3.09 28.81 -3.76
N TRP A 262 2.59 28.89 -2.53
CA TRP A 262 3.41 28.63 -1.33
C TRP A 262 3.90 27.18 -1.30
N PHE A 263 3.01 26.21 -1.56
CA PHE A 263 3.38 24.80 -1.57
C PHE A 263 4.39 24.50 -2.67
N GLU A 264 4.24 25.11 -3.86
CA GLU A 264 5.16 24.96 -4.99
C GLU A 264 6.61 25.36 -4.66
N GLN A 265 6.82 26.24 -3.68
CA GLN A 265 8.15 26.69 -3.24
C GLN A 265 8.80 25.73 -2.24
N THR A 266 8.06 24.74 -1.73
CA THR A 266 8.58 23.81 -0.72
C THR A 266 9.47 22.73 -1.32
N LYS A 267 10.47 22.26 -0.54
CA LYS A 267 11.28 21.09 -0.92
C LYS A 267 10.43 19.82 -1.09
N LEU A 268 9.33 19.72 -0.34
CA LEU A 268 8.39 18.61 -0.44
C LEU A 268 7.70 18.59 -1.81
N PHE A 269 7.22 19.74 -2.30
CA PHE A 269 6.63 19.81 -3.63
C PHE A 269 7.65 19.47 -4.72
N SER A 270 8.87 20.01 -4.66
CA SER A 270 9.93 19.63 -5.61
C SER A 270 10.16 18.12 -5.59
N PHE A 271 10.28 17.51 -4.40
CA PHE A 271 10.45 16.07 -4.28
C PHE A 271 9.29 15.29 -4.90
N ILE A 272 8.03 15.67 -4.62
CA ILE A 272 6.85 15.01 -5.18
C ILE A 272 6.82 15.17 -6.70
N LYS A 273 7.01 16.39 -7.21
CA LYS A 273 7.02 16.71 -8.64
C LYS A 273 8.06 15.91 -9.40
N ASP A 274 9.27 15.82 -8.85
CA ASP A 274 10.40 15.14 -9.49
C ASP A 274 10.26 13.62 -9.39
N ASN A 275 9.56 13.09 -8.39
CA ASN A 275 9.48 11.64 -8.14
C ASN A 275 8.08 11.07 -8.29
N LEU A 276 7.16 11.80 -8.93
CA LEU A 276 5.76 11.39 -9.07
C LEU A 276 5.58 9.98 -9.68
N PRO A 277 6.32 9.55 -10.72
CA PRO A 277 6.22 8.18 -11.22
C PRO A 277 6.62 7.14 -10.17
N GLY A 278 7.69 7.38 -9.42
CA GLY A 278 8.11 6.49 -8.33
C GLY A 278 7.12 6.43 -7.17
N ILE A 279 6.54 7.58 -6.79
CA ILE A 279 5.50 7.65 -5.77
C ILE A 279 4.27 6.87 -6.22
N TYR A 280 3.84 7.06 -7.48
CA TYR A 280 2.74 6.32 -8.08
C TYR A 280 2.97 4.80 -8.05
N ALA A 281 4.14 4.33 -8.49
CA ALA A 281 4.48 2.92 -8.45
C ALA A 281 4.46 2.37 -7.02
N GLY A 282 5.12 3.06 -6.08
CA GLY A 282 5.14 2.68 -4.67
C GLY A 282 3.73 2.62 -4.05
N SER A 283 2.88 3.60 -4.35
CA SER A 283 1.48 3.61 -3.89
C SER A 283 0.67 2.45 -4.45
N LEU A 284 0.83 2.09 -5.72
CA LEU A 284 0.09 0.95 -6.28
C LEU A 284 0.59 -0.40 -5.76
N PHE A 285 1.91 -0.58 -5.58
CA PHE A 285 2.41 -1.79 -4.92
C PHE A 285 1.99 -1.88 -3.46
N PHE A 286 1.87 -0.75 -2.74
CA PHE A 286 1.21 -0.75 -1.43
C PHE A 286 -0.19 -1.37 -1.48
N PHE A 287 -1.05 -0.92 -2.41
CA PHE A 287 -2.41 -1.48 -2.54
C PHE A 287 -2.42 -2.94 -3.01
N ILE A 288 -1.58 -3.31 -3.97
CA ILE A 288 -1.46 -4.70 -4.46
C ILE A 288 -1.07 -5.62 -3.30
N ASN A 289 -0.03 -5.25 -2.56
CA ASN A 289 0.44 -6.04 -1.44
C ASN A 289 -0.54 -6.03 -0.27
N LEU A 290 -1.34 -4.98 -0.08
CA LEU A 290 -2.39 -4.95 0.94
C LEU A 290 -3.51 -5.95 0.64
N ILE A 291 -3.91 -6.09 -0.63
CA ILE A 291 -4.88 -7.11 -1.06
C ILE A 291 -4.34 -8.51 -0.77
N VAL A 292 -3.10 -8.78 -1.15
CA VAL A 292 -2.46 -10.08 -0.91
C VAL A 292 -2.22 -10.31 0.58
N ALA A 293 -1.85 -9.28 1.35
CA ALA A 293 -1.67 -9.37 2.80
C ALA A 293 -2.98 -9.74 3.49
N ARG A 294 -4.10 -9.15 3.04
CA ARG A 294 -5.42 -9.48 3.57
C ARG A 294 -5.81 -10.93 3.31
N ALA A 295 -5.36 -11.52 2.21
CA ALA A 295 -5.62 -12.92 1.88
C ALA A 295 -4.71 -13.89 2.64
N LEU A 296 -3.41 -13.57 2.78
CA LEU A 296 -2.42 -14.50 3.31
C LEU A 296 -2.25 -14.47 4.84
N ASN A 297 -2.63 -13.38 5.51
CA ASN A 297 -2.46 -13.27 6.96
C ASN A 297 -3.78 -13.58 7.68
N HIS A 298 -3.98 -14.84 8.06
CA HIS A 298 -5.16 -15.29 8.81
C HIS A 298 -4.78 -15.65 10.25
N PRO A 299 -5.56 -15.27 11.27
CA PRO A 299 -5.30 -15.64 12.68
C PRO A 299 -5.23 -17.15 12.92
N THR A 300 -5.93 -17.95 12.10
CA THR A 300 -5.88 -19.43 12.15
C THR A 300 -4.52 -19.99 11.69
N TYR A 301 -3.67 -19.20 11.03
CA TYR A 301 -2.28 -19.57 10.71
C TYR A 301 -1.35 -19.39 11.91
N SER A 302 -1.77 -19.85 13.09
CA SER A 302 -0.92 -19.93 14.28
C SER A 302 0.21 -20.97 14.15
N ILE A 303 0.26 -21.68 13.02
CA ILE A 303 1.19 -22.76 12.74
C ILE A 303 2.28 -22.24 11.81
N ASN A 304 3.49 -22.16 12.34
CA ASN A 304 4.68 -21.83 11.57
C ASN A 304 4.83 -22.79 10.39
N SER A 305 5.35 -22.28 9.27
CA SER A 305 5.85 -23.06 8.12
C SER A 305 4.91 -23.45 6.99
N LEU A 306 3.67 -22.94 6.93
CA LEU A 306 2.79 -23.24 5.78
C LEU A 306 3.29 -22.61 4.47
N ILE A 307 3.84 -21.41 4.54
CA ILE A 307 4.28 -20.64 3.37
C ILE A 307 5.78 -20.39 3.51
N PHE A 308 6.59 -21.27 2.90
CA PHE A 308 8.05 -21.18 2.84
C PHE A 308 8.72 -20.97 4.21
N GLU A 309 8.31 -21.73 5.23
CA GLU A 309 8.85 -21.59 6.60
C GLU A 309 8.65 -20.20 7.24
N ALA A 310 7.75 -19.36 6.71
CA ALA A 310 7.44 -18.05 7.30
C ALA A 310 6.69 -18.17 8.64
N ASP A 311 7.03 -17.29 9.57
CA ASP A 311 6.49 -17.11 10.93
C ASP A 311 5.43 -15.99 10.96
N ALA A 312 4.58 -15.90 9.91
CA ALA A 312 3.63 -14.80 9.75
C ALA A 312 2.62 -14.69 10.91
N GLY A 313 2.15 -15.83 11.44
CA GLY A 313 1.27 -15.89 12.61
C GLY A 313 1.90 -15.29 13.87
N PRO A 314 3.03 -15.82 14.35
CA PRO A 314 3.76 -15.24 15.48
C PRO A 314 4.07 -13.76 15.33
N TRP A 315 4.54 -13.30 14.17
CA TRP A 315 4.85 -11.88 13.96
C TRP A 315 3.61 -10.99 13.94
N MET A 316 2.48 -11.49 13.44
CA MET A 316 1.20 -10.80 13.57
C MET A 316 0.80 -10.62 15.04
N SER A 317 1.07 -11.61 15.89
CA SER A 317 0.85 -11.52 17.33
C SER A 317 1.81 -10.53 18.00
N ILE A 318 3.11 -10.62 17.73
CA ILE A 318 4.16 -9.76 18.31
C ILE A 318 3.91 -8.28 17.96
N LEU A 319 3.57 -7.99 16.70
CA LEU A 319 3.43 -6.63 16.19
C LEU A 319 2.01 -6.07 16.33
N GLY A 320 1.00 -6.93 16.38
CA GLY A 320 -0.41 -6.56 16.38
C GLY A 320 -1.02 -6.48 17.78
N TYR A 321 -0.76 -7.44 18.66
CA TYR A 321 -1.46 -7.50 19.94
C TYR A 321 -1.13 -6.31 20.86
N PRO A 322 -2.11 -5.82 21.64
CA PRO A 322 -1.86 -4.76 22.62
C PRO A 322 -0.77 -5.10 23.63
N GLU A 323 -0.83 -6.26 24.27
CA GLU A 323 0.21 -6.72 25.19
C GLU A 323 1.51 -7.08 24.45
N GLY A 324 1.40 -7.43 23.17
CA GLY A 324 2.48 -7.98 22.36
C GLY A 324 2.76 -9.43 22.73
N HIS A 325 3.77 -10.01 22.09
CA HIS A 325 4.20 -11.38 22.35
C HIS A 325 5.72 -11.45 22.37
N ASP A 326 6.26 -12.55 22.89
CA ASP A 326 7.70 -12.76 22.97
C ASP A 326 8.31 -12.97 21.58
N VAL A 327 9.45 -12.32 21.35
CA VAL A 327 10.27 -12.49 20.13
C VAL A 327 11.11 -13.76 20.24
N ASN A 328 11.53 -14.15 21.45
CA ASN A 328 12.29 -15.37 21.79
C ASN A 328 13.51 -15.70 20.91
N ARG A 329 14.00 -14.75 20.10
CA ARG A 329 15.14 -14.92 19.20
C ARG A 329 16.11 -13.75 19.33
N ALA A 330 17.38 -14.10 19.52
CA ALA A 330 18.46 -13.14 19.71
C ALA A 330 18.83 -12.39 18.41
N VAL A 331 18.37 -12.88 17.25
CA VAL A 331 18.74 -12.34 15.93
C VAL A 331 17.97 -11.09 15.51
N HIS A 332 16.92 -10.69 16.24
CA HIS A 332 16.09 -9.51 15.97
C HIS A 332 16.22 -8.45 17.10
N PRO A 333 17.43 -7.94 17.38
CA PRO A 333 17.75 -7.33 18.67
C PRO A 333 17.03 -6.03 19.01
N LEU A 334 16.49 -5.32 18.00
CA LEU A 334 15.87 -4.00 18.20
C LEU A 334 14.42 -3.96 17.69
N VAL A 335 13.83 -5.10 17.35
CA VAL A 335 12.54 -5.16 16.64
C VAL A 335 11.39 -4.52 17.44
N LEU A 336 11.39 -4.68 18.77
CA LEU A 336 10.35 -4.18 19.65
C LEU A 336 10.37 -2.66 19.84
N ILE A 337 11.51 -1.99 19.63
CA ILE A 337 11.61 -0.53 19.74
C ILE A 337 11.66 0.16 18.37
N THR A 338 11.63 -0.61 17.27
CA THR A 338 11.66 -0.09 15.90
C THR A 338 10.36 -0.39 15.16
N LEU A 339 9.96 -1.66 15.05
CA LEU A 339 8.80 -2.07 14.26
C LEU A 339 7.49 -2.00 15.04
N ARG A 340 7.48 -2.42 16.31
CA ARG A 340 6.25 -2.38 17.13
C ARG A 340 5.71 -0.96 17.35
N PRO A 341 6.53 0.10 17.54
CA PRO A 341 6.01 1.46 17.61
C PRO A 341 5.37 1.91 16.29
N LEU A 342 5.93 1.50 15.15
CA LEU A 342 5.39 1.79 13.83
C LEU A 342 4.01 1.15 13.63
N THR A 343 3.83 -0.12 13.99
CA THR A 343 2.53 -0.80 13.94
C THR A 343 1.55 -0.24 14.95
N SER A 344 2.02 0.08 16.16
CA SER A 344 1.20 0.71 17.21
C SER A 344 0.66 2.07 16.79
N PHE A 345 1.44 2.86 16.05
CA PHE A 345 0.97 4.14 15.50
C PHE A 345 -0.20 3.96 14.54
N VAL A 346 -0.12 2.99 13.62
CA VAL A 346 -1.21 2.68 12.69
C VAL A 346 -2.43 2.14 13.45
N ARG A 347 -2.23 1.38 14.52
CA ARG A 347 -3.31 0.86 15.38
C ARG A 347 -4.20 1.95 15.96
N LEU A 348 -3.66 3.15 16.22
CA LEU A 348 -4.45 4.28 16.75
C LEU A 348 -5.66 4.62 15.87
N PHE A 349 -5.62 4.27 14.58
CA PHE A 349 -6.67 4.54 13.60
C PHE A 349 -7.58 3.33 13.32
N LEU A 350 -7.41 2.20 14.01
CA LEU A 350 -8.05 0.92 13.69
C LEU A 350 -8.96 0.37 14.80
N ALA A 351 -9.24 1.16 15.84
CA ALA A 351 -10.05 0.75 16.99
C ALA A 351 -9.61 -0.61 17.58
N ASP A 352 -10.52 -1.57 17.71
CA ASP A 352 -10.27 -2.92 18.23
C ASP A 352 -9.69 -3.90 17.18
N LYS A 353 -9.54 -3.47 15.91
CA LYS A 353 -9.08 -4.33 14.80
C LYS A 353 -7.56 -4.30 14.65
N TRP A 354 -6.87 -4.63 15.71
CA TRP A 354 -5.41 -4.53 15.83
C TRP A 354 -4.63 -5.39 14.81
N PHE A 355 -5.20 -6.50 14.34
CA PHE A 355 -4.57 -7.40 13.35
C PHE A 355 -4.34 -6.73 11.98
N PHE A 356 -5.05 -5.64 11.66
CA PHE A 356 -4.83 -4.93 10.40
C PHE A 356 -3.56 -4.08 10.40
N ALA A 357 -3.12 -3.59 11.57
CA ALA A 357 -1.98 -2.67 11.64
C ALA A 357 -0.69 -3.29 11.05
N PRO A 358 -0.28 -4.51 11.44
CA PRO A 358 0.89 -5.15 10.83
C PRO A 358 0.75 -5.36 9.32
N MET A 359 -0.43 -5.75 8.82
CA MET A 359 -0.68 -5.95 7.39
C MET A 359 -0.52 -4.65 6.59
N ILE A 360 -1.08 -3.54 7.09
CA ILE A 360 -0.97 -2.22 6.47
C ILE A 360 0.50 -1.77 6.47
N VAL A 361 1.20 -1.93 7.59
CA VAL A 361 2.59 -1.51 7.71
C VAL A 361 3.49 -2.30 6.77
N VAL A 362 3.36 -3.62 6.71
CA VAL A 362 4.13 -4.50 5.81
C VAL A 362 3.92 -4.13 4.34
N ALA A 363 2.66 -3.93 3.93
CA ALA A 363 2.36 -3.49 2.57
C ALA A 363 2.94 -2.09 2.28
N ALA A 364 2.85 -1.16 3.24
CA ALA A 364 3.35 0.22 3.08
C ALA A 364 4.87 0.23 2.98
N MET A 365 5.52 -0.62 3.76
CA MET A 365 6.94 -0.91 3.71
C MET A 365 7.33 -1.42 2.32
N ASN A 366 6.60 -2.37 1.73
CA ASN A 366 6.88 -2.78 0.36
C ASN A 366 6.74 -1.64 -0.65
N GLY A 367 5.67 -0.84 -0.55
CA GLY A 367 5.51 0.36 -1.39
C GLY A 367 6.67 1.35 -1.28
N LEU A 368 7.19 1.55 -0.05
CA LEU A 368 8.37 2.37 0.20
C LEU A 368 9.63 1.77 -0.45
N SER A 369 9.80 0.44 -0.45
CA SER A 369 10.92 -0.23 -1.11
C SER A 369 10.95 0.05 -2.62
N VAL A 370 9.78 0.07 -3.26
CA VAL A 370 9.63 0.39 -4.69
C VAL A 370 10.00 1.85 -4.96
N LEU A 371 9.56 2.77 -4.11
CA LEU A 371 9.95 4.18 -4.20
C LEU A 371 11.46 4.36 -4.01
N LEU A 372 12.09 3.65 -3.08
CA LEU A 372 13.54 3.69 -2.90
C LEU A 372 14.27 3.10 -4.11
N GLY A 373 13.75 2.03 -4.72
CA GLY A 373 14.24 1.49 -5.97
C GLY A 373 14.19 2.49 -7.11
N TRP A 374 13.07 3.22 -7.25
CA TRP A 374 12.96 4.35 -8.17
C TRP A 374 14.04 5.41 -7.90
N LEU A 375 14.17 5.88 -6.66
CA LEU A 375 15.13 6.92 -6.29
C LEU A 375 16.57 6.49 -6.56
N PHE A 376 16.90 5.23 -6.30
CA PHE A 376 18.21 4.65 -6.56
C PHE A 376 18.54 4.66 -8.06
N VAL A 377 17.65 4.13 -8.90
CA VAL A 377 17.90 4.04 -10.35
C VAL A 377 17.83 5.41 -11.01
N LYS A 378 16.90 6.27 -10.58
CA LYS A 378 16.80 7.65 -11.07
C LYS A 378 18.06 8.44 -10.75
N ARG A 379 18.62 8.32 -9.55
CA ARG A 379 19.88 8.98 -9.20
C ARG A 379 21.04 8.50 -10.07
N ALA A 380 21.14 7.19 -10.33
CA ALA A 380 22.21 6.63 -11.14
C ALA A 380 22.14 7.07 -12.62
N THR A 381 20.94 7.15 -13.17
CA THR A 381 20.76 7.26 -14.63
C THR A 381 20.23 8.60 -15.12
N GLN A 382 19.58 9.37 -14.24
CA GLN A 382 18.83 10.60 -14.58
C GLN A 382 17.74 10.38 -15.66
N LYS A 383 17.29 9.12 -15.85
CA LYS A 383 16.27 8.74 -16.83
C LYS A 383 15.03 8.18 -16.15
N ASP A 384 13.94 8.93 -16.22
CA ASP A 384 12.66 8.57 -15.61
C ASP A 384 12.10 7.25 -16.16
N SER A 385 12.04 7.06 -17.47
CA SER A 385 11.49 5.84 -18.09
C SER A 385 12.21 4.57 -17.62
N TYR A 386 13.55 4.64 -17.52
CA TYR A 386 14.39 3.54 -17.06
C TYR A 386 14.19 3.26 -15.57
N ALA A 387 14.20 4.31 -14.74
CA ALA A 387 13.95 4.18 -13.33
C ALA A 387 12.54 3.63 -13.04
N PHE A 388 11.55 3.97 -13.87
CA PHE A 388 10.17 3.48 -13.71
C PHE A 388 10.10 1.99 -13.98
N ALA A 389 10.69 1.54 -15.10
CA ALA A 389 10.72 0.13 -15.46
C ALA A 389 11.37 -0.74 -14.38
N PHE A 390 12.48 -0.28 -13.78
CA PHE A 390 13.16 -0.99 -12.70
C PHE A 390 12.42 -0.92 -11.36
N ALA A 391 11.72 0.18 -11.05
CA ALA A 391 10.86 0.26 -9.87
C ALA A 391 9.70 -0.75 -9.97
N LEU A 392 9.06 -0.82 -11.14
CA LEU A 392 8.01 -1.81 -11.40
C LEU A 392 8.56 -3.23 -11.35
N MET A 393 9.74 -3.47 -11.95
CA MET A 393 10.41 -4.78 -11.90
C MET A 393 10.67 -5.22 -10.46
N LEU A 394 11.21 -4.33 -9.63
CA LEU A 394 11.49 -4.60 -8.21
C LEU A 394 10.22 -5.00 -7.46
N GLY A 395 9.16 -4.17 -7.55
CA GLY A 395 7.88 -4.43 -6.88
C GLY A 395 7.19 -5.69 -7.37
N SER A 396 7.43 -6.09 -8.64
CA SER A 396 6.84 -7.28 -9.25
C SER A 396 7.63 -8.56 -8.99
N THR A 397 8.81 -8.50 -8.36
CA THR A 397 9.58 -9.71 -8.05
C THR A 397 8.83 -10.63 -7.09
N ALA A 398 9.08 -11.93 -7.17
CA ALA A 398 8.42 -12.92 -6.33
C ALA A 398 8.62 -12.64 -4.83
N ALA A 399 9.84 -12.26 -4.45
CA ALA A 399 10.19 -11.90 -3.08
C ALA A 399 9.41 -10.68 -2.58
N HIS A 400 9.30 -9.61 -3.37
CA HIS A 400 8.60 -8.39 -2.95
C HIS A 400 7.08 -8.56 -2.95
N LEU A 401 6.51 -9.32 -3.88
CA LEU A 401 5.08 -9.61 -3.88
C LEU A 401 4.67 -10.49 -2.69
N LEU A 402 5.44 -11.53 -2.37
CA LEU A 402 5.08 -12.41 -1.26
C LEU A 402 5.42 -11.81 0.11
N PHE A 403 6.69 -11.48 0.35
CA PHE A 403 7.14 -11.02 1.67
C PHE A 403 6.81 -9.54 1.92
N GLY A 404 6.47 -8.78 0.88
CA GLY A 404 5.81 -7.49 1.03
C GLY A 404 4.34 -7.60 1.45
N SER A 405 3.81 -8.82 1.57
CA SER A 405 2.44 -9.11 1.98
C SER A 405 2.33 -9.99 3.22
N LEU A 406 3.30 -10.84 3.52
CA LEU A 406 3.32 -11.63 4.76
C LEU A 406 3.79 -10.78 5.95
N THR A 407 3.10 -10.89 7.08
CA THR A 407 3.45 -10.16 8.30
C THR A 407 4.73 -10.74 8.90
N GLU A 408 5.86 -10.22 8.46
CA GLU A 408 7.18 -10.78 8.76
C GLU A 408 8.26 -9.71 8.90
N THR A 409 9.39 -10.07 9.51
CA THR A 409 10.54 -9.15 9.66
C THR A 409 11.29 -8.89 8.36
N TYR A 410 11.20 -9.81 7.39
CA TYR A 410 11.96 -9.77 6.14
C TYR A 410 11.74 -8.51 5.31
N VAL A 411 10.51 -7.98 5.26
CA VAL A 411 10.20 -6.74 4.52
C VAL A 411 10.92 -5.53 5.13
N PHE A 412 11.01 -5.47 6.45
CA PHE A 412 11.69 -4.38 7.16
C PHE A 412 13.21 -4.47 6.99
N GLY A 413 13.75 -5.69 7.02
CA GLY A 413 15.17 -5.93 6.76
C GLY A 413 15.54 -5.50 5.34
N MET A 414 14.74 -5.89 4.35
CA MET A 414 14.88 -5.47 2.96
C MET A 414 14.89 -3.94 2.80
N ILE A 415 13.95 -3.22 3.40
CA ILE A 415 13.89 -1.75 3.26
C ILE A 415 15.05 -1.07 3.94
N SER A 416 15.44 -1.53 5.14
CA SER A 416 16.60 -0.98 5.84
C SER A 416 17.87 -1.16 5.01
N LEU A 417 18.03 -2.31 4.36
CA LEU A 417 19.13 -2.60 3.44
C LEU A 417 19.09 -1.74 2.18
N ILE A 418 17.93 -1.62 1.51
CA ILE A 418 17.77 -0.76 0.33
C ILE A 418 18.06 0.70 0.68
N LEU A 419 17.55 1.20 1.82
CA LEU A 419 17.84 2.53 2.33
C LEU A 419 19.35 2.72 2.55
N PHE A 420 20.01 1.74 3.16
CA PHE A 420 21.45 1.80 3.39
C PHE A 420 22.23 1.87 2.07
N VAL A 421 21.87 1.03 1.09
CA VAL A 421 22.48 1.04 -0.25
C VAL A 421 22.25 2.39 -0.95
N PHE A 422 21.06 2.97 -0.81
CA PHE A 422 20.75 4.29 -1.33
C PHE A 422 21.59 5.40 -0.68
N LEU A 423 21.87 5.31 0.63
CA LEU A 423 22.79 6.22 1.34
C LEU A 423 24.24 6.07 0.86
N VAL A 424 24.71 4.83 0.66
CA VAL A 424 26.05 4.56 0.11
C VAL A 424 26.18 5.11 -1.32
N GLN A 425 25.13 4.96 -2.13
CA GLN A 425 25.05 5.56 -3.46
C GLN A 425 25.09 7.10 -3.40
N ALA A 426 24.45 7.70 -2.40
CA ALA A 426 24.47 9.14 -2.14
C ALA A 426 25.84 9.69 -1.71
N ASP A 427 26.84 8.84 -1.52
CA ASP A 427 28.13 9.20 -0.89
C ASP A 427 27.97 9.80 0.52
N GLU A 428 26.94 9.38 1.25
CA GLU A 428 26.73 9.80 2.64
C GLU A 428 27.80 9.21 3.55
N LYS A 429 28.38 10.07 4.40
CA LYS A 429 29.52 9.73 5.27
C LYS A 429 29.27 10.09 6.72
N ARG A 430 28.30 10.96 6.99
CA ARG A 430 28.03 11.47 8.32
C ARG A 430 27.55 10.34 9.21
N PHE A 431 28.21 10.13 10.34
CA PHE A 431 27.82 9.11 11.31
C PHE A 431 26.42 9.36 11.89
N SER A 432 26.00 10.62 12.00
CA SER A 432 24.62 10.96 12.37
C SER A 432 23.55 10.40 11.42
N VAL A 433 23.93 9.95 10.22
CA VAL A 433 23.01 9.33 9.24
C VAL A 433 23.28 7.84 9.10
N ILE A 434 24.54 7.45 8.87
CA ILE A 434 24.86 6.04 8.58
C ILE A 434 24.78 5.14 9.81
N VAL A 435 25.02 5.66 11.02
CA VAL A 435 24.90 4.85 12.26
C VAL A 435 23.44 4.50 12.53
N PRO A 436 22.47 5.44 12.56
CA PRO A 436 21.05 5.09 12.67
C PRO A 436 20.57 4.11 11.59
N ALA A 437 21.00 4.29 10.34
CA ALA A 437 20.68 3.35 9.27
C ALA A 437 21.28 1.97 9.51
N GLY A 438 22.52 1.90 10.02
CA GLY A 438 23.18 0.66 10.44
C GLY A 438 22.49 -0.03 11.59
N LEU A 439 22.00 0.74 12.58
CA LEU A 439 21.22 0.22 13.70
C LEU A 439 19.89 -0.37 13.25
N LEU A 440 19.22 0.23 12.24
CA LEU A 440 18.03 -0.37 11.65
C LEU A 440 18.34 -1.70 10.94
N VAL A 441 19.40 -1.72 10.12
CA VAL A 441 19.86 -2.92 9.41
C VAL A 441 20.18 -4.06 10.38
N PHE A 442 21.00 -3.77 11.40
CA PHE A 442 21.36 -4.72 12.46
C PHE A 442 20.17 -5.11 13.33
N GLY A 443 19.31 -4.13 13.64
CA GLY A 443 18.19 -4.25 14.55
C GLY A 443 17.11 -5.21 14.09
N VAL A 444 16.89 -5.29 12.77
CA VAL A 444 15.99 -6.27 12.17
C VAL A 444 16.64 -7.63 12.07
N THR A 445 17.90 -7.74 11.64
CA THR A 445 18.62 -9.03 11.61
C THR A 445 20.11 -8.82 11.80
N VAL A 446 20.71 -9.48 12.79
CA VAL A 446 22.13 -9.29 13.13
C VAL A 446 23.08 -9.52 11.94
N THR A 447 22.81 -10.50 11.08
CA THR A 447 23.66 -10.82 9.92
C THR A 447 23.65 -9.74 8.83
N ASN A 448 22.60 -8.91 8.76
CA ASN A 448 22.47 -7.88 7.74
C ASN A 448 23.53 -6.77 7.88
N ILE A 449 24.13 -6.59 9.06
CA ILE A 449 25.22 -5.62 9.24
C ILE A 449 26.45 -5.95 8.39
N ALA A 450 26.67 -7.24 8.07
CA ALA A 450 27.76 -7.61 7.18
C ALA A 450 27.59 -6.96 5.80
N GLN A 451 26.36 -6.88 5.28
CA GLN A 451 26.08 -6.23 4.01
C GLN A 451 26.38 -4.73 4.06
N SER A 452 26.01 -4.05 5.16
CA SER A 452 26.31 -2.62 5.33
C SER A 452 27.81 -2.35 5.37
N MET A 453 28.57 -3.23 6.06
CA MET A 453 30.02 -3.15 6.13
C MET A 453 30.69 -3.43 4.78
N ILE A 454 30.22 -4.44 4.03
CA ILE A 454 30.71 -4.76 2.68
C ILE A 454 30.49 -3.57 1.74
N LEU A 455 29.31 -2.99 1.72
CA LEU A 455 29.01 -1.83 0.86
C LEU A 455 29.91 -0.62 1.17
N LEU A 456 30.15 -0.35 2.46
CA LEU A 456 31.07 0.71 2.88
C LEU A 456 32.53 0.39 2.56
N PHE A 457 32.95 -0.87 2.65
CA PHE A 457 34.30 -1.31 2.32
C PHE A 457 34.67 -1.03 0.86
N PHE A 458 33.75 -1.32 -0.07
CA PHE A 458 33.98 -1.03 -1.48
C PHE A 458 33.89 0.47 -1.82
N LYS A 459 33.46 1.32 -0.89
CA LYS A 459 33.41 2.76 -1.11
C LYS A 459 34.80 3.38 -0.94
N LYS A 460 35.40 3.81 -2.04
CA LYS A 460 36.73 4.47 -2.07
C LYS A 460 36.89 5.62 -1.06
N THR A 461 35.80 6.35 -0.80
CA THR A 461 35.81 7.52 0.10
C THR A 461 35.69 7.16 1.59
N PHE A 462 35.56 5.88 1.93
CA PHE A 462 35.36 5.39 3.28
C PHE A 462 36.55 4.53 3.71
N SER A 463 37.38 5.03 4.61
CA SER A 463 38.62 4.34 5.01
C SER A 463 38.34 3.11 5.88
N PHE A 464 39.27 2.15 5.87
CA PHE A 464 39.18 0.93 6.66
C PHE A 464 38.99 1.21 8.17
N TRP A 465 39.74 2.15 8.75
CA TRP A 465 39.58 2.50 10.17
C TRP A 465 38.23 3.15 10.47
N ARG A 466 37.68 3.92 9.53
CA ARG A 466 36.35 4.49 9.66
C ARG A 466 35.27 3.41 9.62
N LEU A 467 35.49 2.34 8.85
CA LEU A 467 34.65 1.14 8.82
C LEU A 467 34.68 0.37 10.13
N VAL A 468 35.86 0.13 10.68
CA VAL A 468 36.00 -0.50 12.00
C VAL A 468 35.28 0.34 13.05
N TYR A 469 35.52 1.66 13.06
CA TYR A 469 34.89 2.56 14.02
C TYR A 469 33.37 2.63 13.88
N TYR A 470 32.85 2.64 12.64
CA TYR A 470 31.41 2.50 12.37
C TYR A 470 30.84 1.20 12.97
N GLY A 471 31.50 0.06 12.75
CA GLY A 471 31.08 -1.23 13.30
C GLY A 471 31.06 -1.23 14.83
N VAL A 472 32.10 -0.68 15.46
CA VAL A 472 32.19 -0.55 16.92
C VAL A 472 31.06 0.32 17.48
N ILE A 473 30.77 1.47 16.84
CA ILE A 473 29.68 2.35 17.29
C ILE A 473 28.34 1.64 17.19
N VAL A 474 28.03 1.04 16.03
CA VAL A 474 26.76 0.32 15.82
C VAL A 474 26.62 -0.79 16.87
N LEU A 475 27.67 -1.59 17.08
CA LEU A 475 27.64 -2.66 18.09
C LEU A 475 27.42 -2.13 19.50
N THR A 476 28.16 -1.08 19.89
CA THR A 476 28.06 -0.49 21.24
C THR A 476 26.67 0.08 21.50
N ILE A 477 26.13 0.84 20.55
CA ILE A 477 24.78 1.40 20.68
C ILE A 477 23.73 0.27 20.66
N SER A 478 23.90 -0.75 19.82
CA SER A 478 23.00 -1.91 19.81
C SER A 478 22.96 -2.63 21.17
N VAL A 479 24.10 -2.84 21.83
CA VAL A 479 24.13 -3.43 23.19
C VAL A 479 23.29 -2.59 24.15
N ALA A 480 23.51 -1.27 24.16
CA ALA A 480 22.77 -0.36 25.03
C ALA A 480 21.26 -0.34 24.70
N LEU A 481 20.89 -0.35 23.42
CA LEU A 481 19.50 -0.36 22.99
C LEU A 481 18.82 -1.71 23.26
N THR A 482 19.50 -2.84 23.13
CA THR A 482 18.95 -4.14 23.51
C THR A 482 18.74 -4.22 25.03
N ALA A 483 19.64 -3.66 25.85
CA ALA A 483 19.40 -3.52 27.28
C ALA A 483 18.17 -2.65 27.58
N LEU A 484 17.99 -1.54 26.84
CA LEU A 484 16.79 -0.71 26.92
C LEU A 484 15.52 -1.48 26.51
N VAL A 485 15.57 -2.30 25.46
CA VAL A 485 14.46 -3.18 25.06
C VAL A 485 14.05 -4.07 26.22
N SER A 486 14.99 -4.70 26.92
CA SER A 486 14.69 -5.56 28.07
C SER A 486 14.12 -4.80 29.27
N VAL A 487 14.43 -3.50 29.41
CA VAL A 487 13.78 -2.63 30.42
C VAL A 487 12.35 -2.29 30.03
N LEU A 488 12.10 -1.99 28.75
CA LEU A 488 10.78 -1.62 28.24
C LEU A 488 9.84 -2.81 28.05
N TYR A 489 10.40 -3.99 27.77
CA TYR A 489 9.68 -5.24 27.52
C TYR A 489 10.33 -6.40 28.30
N PRO A 490 10.17 -6.43 29.64
CA PRO A 490 10.83 -7.43 30.47
C PRO A 490 10.37 -8.86 30.12
N GLY A 491 11.31 -9.73 29.75
CA GLY A 491 11.05 -11.14 29.42
C GLY A 491 10.72 -11.41 27.95
N ASN A 492 10.43 -10.39 27.13
CA ASN A 492 9.96 -10.59 25.75
C ASN A 492 11.08 -10.81 24.73
N GLN A 493 12.36 -10.62 25.10
CA GLN A 493 13.48 -10.74 24.18
C GLN A 493 14.78 -11.17 24.88
N THR A 494 15.56 -11.99 24.19
CA THR A 494 16.91 -12.42 24.59
C THR A 494 17.99 -11.44 24.12
N PHE A 495 19.23 -11.63 24.61
CA PHE A 495 20.34 -10.73 24.34
C PHE A 495 21.21 -11.25 23.20
N PHE A 496 21.36 -10.48 22.12
CA PHE A 496 22.21 -10.87 20.99
C PHE A 496 23.70 -11.03 21.35
N PHE A 497 24.16 -10.41 22.44
CA PHE A 497 25.55 -10.49 22.89
C PHE A 497 25.80 -11.59 23.92
N VAL A 498 24.77 -12.35 24.29
CA VAL A 498 24.90 -13.54 25.15
C VAL A 498 25.10 -14.77 24.24
N PRO A 499 26.25 -15.46 24.32
CA PRO A 499 26.55 -16.57 23.41
C PRO A 499 25.54 -17.72 23.46
N ALA A 500 24.96 -18.02 24.62
CA ALA A 500 23.96 -19.08 24.76
C ALA A 500 22.67 -18.77 23.96
N ASP A 501 22.27 -17.50 23.92
CA ASP A 501 21.07 -17.05 23.20
C ASP A 501 21.31 -17.10 21.67
N LEU A 502 22.54 -16.82 21.22
CA LEU A 502 22.93 -17.00 19.82
C LEU A 502 23.12 -18.47 19.42
N ALA A 503 23.59 -19.32 20.34
CA ALA A 503 23.81 -20.73 20.07
C ALA A 503 22.51 -21.48 19.70
N PHE A 504 21.35 -20.97 20.12
CA PHE A 504 20.05 -21.46 19.66
C PHE A 504 19.93 -21.48 18.13
N GLU A 505 20.46 -20.47 17.45
CA GLU A 505 20.42 -20.37 15.98
C GLU A 505 21.31 -21.40 15.29
N GLY A 506 22.28 -21.99 16.01
CA GLY A 506 23.10 -23.08 15.51
C GLY A 506 22.29 -24.30 15.06
N ARG A 507 21.05 -24.48 15.52
CA ARG A 507 20.14 -25.55 15.07
C ARG A 507 19.72 -25.42 13.60
N PHE A 508 19.74 -24.20 13.07
CA PHE A 508 19.42 -23.90 11.67
C PHE A 508 20.68 -23.88 10.77
N SER A 509 21.86 -24.06 11.38
CA SER A 509 23.13 -24.20 10.69
C SER A 509 23.46 -25.68 10.52
N LYS A 510 23.76 -26.11 9.29
CA LYS A 510 24.28 -27.44 9.00
C LYS A 510 25.56 -27.26 8.17
N PRO A 511 26.76 -27.46 8.73
CA PRO A 511 28.00 -27.28 7.99
C PRO A 511 28.05 -28.26 6.81
N ILE A 512 27.92 -27.73 5.58
CA ILE A 512 27.76 -28.60 4.41
C ILE A 512 29.10 -29.22 3.98
N TYR A 513 30.20 -28.60 4.40
CA TYR A 513 31.56 -29.09 4.20
C TYR A 513 31.85 -30.40 4.95
N GLU A 514 31.04 -30.75 5.94
CA GLU A 514 31.13 -32.01 6.68
C GLU A 514 30.32 -33.14 6.03
N GLY A 515 29.58 -32.84 4.95
CA GLY A 515 28.78 -33.80 4.21
C GLY A 515 29.48 -34.40 2.98
N PRO A 516 28.92 -35.49 2.40
CA PRO A 516 29.40 -36.03 1.12
C PRO A 516 29.27 -35.00 -0.01
N MET A 517 30.12 -35.12 -1.03
CA MET A 517 30.18 -34.19 -2.19
C MET A 517 28.80 -33.96 -2.85
N GLU A 518 27.95 -34.99 -2.89
CA GLU A 518 26.59 -34.91 -3.42
C GLU A 518 25.74 -33.83 -2.72
N ARG A 519 25.84 -33.71 -1.39
CA ARG A 519 25.13 -32.67 -0.62
C ARG A 519 25.67 -31.27 -0.91
N ILE A 520 26.96 -31.15 -1.19
CA ILE A 520 27.57 -29.86 -1.58
C ILE A 520 27.01 -29.43 -2.94
N VAL A 521 27.01 -30.33 -3.93
CA VAL A 521 26.48 -30.05 -5.28
C VAL A 521 24.99 -29.70 -5.24
N GLU A 522 24.21 -30.47 -4.48
CA GLU A 522 22.79 -30.19 -4.24
C GLU A 522 22.60 -28.78 -3.66
N ARG A 523 23.31 -28.45 -2.57
CA ARG A 523 23.17 -27.14 -1.96
C ARG A 523 23.59 -26.01 -2.89
N VAL A 524 24.69 -26.16 -3.62
CA VAL A 524 25.14 -25.19 -4.64
C VAL A 524 24.01 -24.93 -5.64
N GLY A 525 23.30 -25.98 -6.06
CA GLY A 525 22.11 -25.90 -6.90
C GLY A 525 20.96 -25.14 -6.26
N VAL A 526 20.59 -25.49 -5.02
CA VAL A 526 19.50 -24.84 -4.28
C VAL A 526 19.80 -23.36 -4.03
N VAL A 527 20.94 -23.04 -3.43
CA VAL A 527 21.37 -21.67 -3.13
C VAL A 527 21.50 -20.86 -4.42
N GLY A 528 22.09 -21.43 -5.47
CA GLY A 528 22.24 -20.77 -6.76
C GLY A 528 20.90 -20.40 -7.38
N ARG A 529 19.94 -21.33 -7.41
CA ARG A 529 18.60 -21.06 -7.96
C ARG A 529 17.85 -20.05 -7.13
N THR A 530 17.88 -20.15 -5.81
CA THR A 530 17.14 -19.22 -4.95
C THR A 530 17.72 -17.81 -5.01
N ILE A 531 19.05 -17.69 -5.04
CA ILE A 531 19.71 -16.39 -5.11
C ILE A 531 19.46 -15.73 -6.46
N PHE A 532 19.77 -16.41 -7.56
CA PHE A 532 19.76 -15.77 -8.88
C PHE A 532 18.41 -15.78 -9.58
N LEU A 533 17.49 -16.68 -9.22
CA LEU A 533 16.26 -16.91 -9.98
C LEU A 533 14.99 -16.72 -9.14
N TYR A 534 14.78 -17.52 -8.08
CA TYR A 534 13.47 -17.63 -7.44
C TYR A 534 12.99 -16.32 -6.82
N GLY A 535 13.90 -15.52 -6.25
CA GLY A 535 13.56 -14.21 -5.70
C GLY A 535 12.98 -13.24 -6.74
N VAL A 536 13.46 -13.32 -7.99
CA VAL A 536 13.02 -12.47 -9.11
C VAL A 536 11.85 -13.09 -9.84
N VAL A 537 12.04 -14.26 -10.46
CA VAL A 537 11.04 -14.98 -11.24
C VAL A 537 10.58 -16.20 -10.43
N ALA A 538 9.33 -16.18 -9.99
CA ALA A 538 8.78 -17.25 -9.17
C ALA A 538 8.76 -18.59 -9.93
N PRO A 539 9.22 -19.71 -9.31
CA PRO A 539 9.00 -21.04 -9.84
C PRO A 539 7.56 -21.51 -9.54
N THR A 540 7.17 -22.69 -10.04
CA THR A 540 6.01 -23.39 -9.48
C THR A 540 6.41 -23.94 -8.11
N PRO A 541 5.76 -23.51 -7.01
CA PRO A 541 6.11 -24.00 -5.68
C PRO A 541 5.77 -25.49 -5.57
N MET A 542 6.52 -26.21 -4.75
CA MET A 542 6.16 -27.58 -4.39
C MET A 542 5.06 -27.53 -3.33
N GLU A 543 4.16 -28.49 -3.41
CA GLU A 543 3.04 -28.67 -2.48
C GLU A 543 3.27 -29.97 -1.70
N SER A 544 3.51 -29.87 -0.41
CA SER A 544 3.62 -31.03 0.49
C SER A 544 2.45 -31.04 1.47
N ILE A 545 1.93 -32.22 1.79
CA ILE A 545 0.85 -32.35 2.79
C ILE A 545 1.46 -32.47 4.18
N ALA A 546 1.29 -31.43 4.99
CA ALA A 546 1.62 -31.45 6.41
C ALA A 546 0.70 -32.41 7.15
N ARG A 547 1.24 -33.53 7.63
CA ARG A 547 0.54 -34.46 8.54
C ARG A 547 0.74 -34.10 10.02
N LYS A 548 0.85 -32.81 10.34
CA LYS A 548 1.03 -32.34 11.73
C LYS A 548 -0.31 -32.21 12.48
N ASN A 549 -1.44 -32.14 11.77
CA ASN A 549 -2.77 -31.91 12.33
C ASN A 549 -3.76 -33.03 12.01
N THR A 550 -4.92 -32.98 12.66
CA THR A 550 -6.10 -33.84 12.41
C THR A 550 -6.70 -33.64 11.00
N ALA A 551 -6.36 -32.56 10.30
CA ALA A 551 -6.68 -32.31 8.89
C ALA A 551 -5.40 -32.02 8.07
N PRO A 552 -5.27 -32.58 6.85
CA PRO A 552 -4.13 -32.32 5.97
C PRO A 552 -4.09 -30.86 5.51
N ILE A 553 -2.92 -30.20 5.61
CA ILE A 553 -2.70 -28.82 5.14
C ILE A 553 -1.59 -28.81 4.09
N THR A 554 -1.75 -28.03 3.02
CA THR A 554 -0.70 -27.81 2.02
C THR A 554 0.38 -26.87 2.58
N GLU A 555 1.61 -27.37 2.68
CA GLU A 555 2.85 -26.62 2.88
C GLU A 555 3.44 -26.27 1.51
N PHE A 556 3.93 -25.04 1.36
CA PHE A 556 4.59 -24.55 0.15
C PHE A 556 6.08 -24.37 0.37
N GLU A 557 6.88 -24.97 -0.50
CA GLU A 557 8.34 -24.97 -0.41
C GLU A 557 8.97 -24.74 -1.80
N THR A 558 10.17 -24.16 -1.84
CA THR A 558 11.03 -24.16 -3.03
C THR A 558 12.08 -25.26 -2.99
N PHE A 559 12.35 -25.80 -1.80
CA PHE A 559 13.23 -26.94 -1.60
C PHE A 559 12.76 -27.80 -0.42
N ASN A 560 12.53 -29.09 -0.68
CA ASN A 560 12.09 -30.04 0.35
C ASN A 560 13.30 -30.84 0.84
N TYR A 561 13.75 -30.57 2.07
CA TYR A 561 14.94 -31.22 2.62
C TYR A 561 14.77 -32.72 2.89
N ARG A 562 13.55 -33.26 2.84
CA ARG A 562 13.25 -34.68 3.07
C ARG A 562 13.25 -35.48 1.78
N SER A 563 12.60 -34.96 0.74
CA SER A 563 12.57 -35.60 -0.58
C SER A 563 13.74 -35.20 -1.48
N HIS A 564 14.51 -34.17 -1.10
CA HIS A 564 15.59 -33.58 -1.91
C HIS A 564 15.08 -33.01 -3.25
N GLU A 565 13.78 -32.68 -3.31
CA GLU A 565 13.15 -32.11 -4.49
C GLU A 565 13.25 -30.58 -4.47
N MET A 566 13.33 -29.99 -5.66
CA MET A 566 13.38 -28.55 -5.86
C MET A 566 12.18 -28.12 -6.70
N ALA A 567 11.66 -26.94 -6.41
CA ALA A 567 10.70 -26.27 -7.28
C ALA A 567 11.30 -26.08 -8.69
N TRP A 568 10.44 -26.12 -9.70
CA TRP A 568 10.86 -25.97 -11.10
C TRP A 568 9.93 -25.00 -11.84
N TYR A 569 10.43 -24.49 -12.97
CA TYR A 569 9.65 -23.67 -13.88
C TYR A 569 8.86 -24.56 -14.83
N ASN A 570 7.60 -24.22 -15.07
CA ASN A 570 6.72 -24.98 -15.95
C ASN A 570 5.96 -24.05 -16.91
N GLY A 571 5.66 -24.55 -18.10
CA GLY A 571 4.82 -23.86 -19.09
C GLY A 571 5.30 -22.45 -19.43
N ALA A 572 4.42 -21.46 -19.28
CA ALA A 572 4.70 -20.06 -19.63
C ALA A 572 5.79 -19.41 -18.75
N ALA A 573 6.12 -19.98 -17.58
CA ALA A 573 7.11 -19.44 -16.66
C ALA A 573 8.55 -19.46 -17.23
N TYR A 574 8.81 -20.30 -18.25
CA TYR A 574 10.09 -20.33 -18.95
C TYR A 574 10.40 -19.03 -19.72
N VAL A 575 9.39 -18.30 -20.15
CA VAL A 575 9.56 -17.06 -20.92
C VAL A 575 10.17 -15.94 -20.07
N PRO A 576 9.56 -15.51 -18.94
CA PRO A 576 10.18 -14.51 -18.07
C PRO A 576 11.50 -15.00 -17.48
N LEU A 577 11.67 -16.30 -17.22
CA LEU A 577 12.95 -16.86 -16.81
C LEU A 577 14.04 -16.64 -17.86
N ALA A 578 13.78 -16.98 -19.12
CA ALA A 578 14.76 -16.81 -20.20
C ALA A 578 15.12 -15.34 -20.39
N LEU A 579 14.13 -14.44 -20.36
CA LEU A 579 14.37 -12.99 -20.44
C LEU A 579 15.21 -12.48 -19.26
N TRP A 580 14.93 -12.96 -18.05
CA TRP A 580 15.75 -12.62 -16.87
C TRP A 580 17.18 -13.10 -17.02
N LEU A 581 17.41 -14.34 -17.48
CA LEU A 581 18.75 -14.87 -17.72
C LEU A 581 19.50 -14.07 -18.78
N VAL A 582 18.82 -13.63 -19.85
CA VAL A 582 19.41 -12.75 -20.88
C VAL A 582 19.78 -11.39 -20.28
N LEU A 583 18.91 -10.79 -19.47
CA LEU A 583 19.21 -9.51 -18.80
C LEU A 583 20.37 -9.65 -17.82
N LEU A 584 20.43 -10.73 -17.04
CA LEU A 584 21.49 -11.00 -16.08
C LEU A 584 22.82 -11.25 -16.79
N ALA A 585 22.84 -12.08 -17.83
CA ALA A 585 24.02 -12.31 -18.66
C ALA A 585 24.50 -11.02 -19.33
N GLY A 586 23.57 -10.22 -19.86
CA GLY A 586 23.85 -8.89 -20.40
C GLY A 586 24.47 -7.97 -19.34
N ALA A 587 23.93 -7.95 -18.13
CA ALA A 587 24.47 -7.16 -17.03
C ALA A 587 25.91 -7.56 -16.69
N PHE A 588 26.20 -8.85 -16.56
CA PHE A 588 27.58 -9.31 -16.36
C PHE A 588 28.51 -8.95 -17.52
N PHE A 589 28.05 -9.11 -18.77
CA PHE A 589 28.83 -8.71 -19.94
C PHE A 589 29.19 -7.22 -19.90
N TYR A 590 28.22 -6.33 -19.67
CA TYR A 590 28.46 -4.88 -19.59
C TYR A 590 29.29 -4.50 -18.36
N PHE A 591 29.09 -5.18 -17.23
CA PHE A 591 29.93 -5.00 -16.04
C PHE A 591 31.41 -5.28 -16.32
N PHE A 592 31.73 -6.43 -16.93
CA PHE A 592 33.12 -6.76 -17.27
C PHE A 592 33.68 -5.83 -18.36
N LYS A 593 32.88 -5.51 -19.37
CA LYS A 593 33.26 -4.57 -20.44
C LYS A 593 33.64 -3.20 -19.88
N ASN A 594 32.90 -2.71 -18.88
CA ASN A 594 33.04 -1.36 -18.33
C ASN A 594 33.71 -1.32 -16.95
N LEU A 595 34.32 -2.42 -16.50
CA LEU A 595 34.82 -2.57 -15.13
C LEU A 595 35.75 -1.43 -14.72
N ARG A 596 36.61 -0.97 -15.62
CA ARG A 596 37.60 0.10 -15.36
C ARG A 596 37.09 1.51 -15.65
N SER A 597 36.02 1.66 -16.42
CA SER A 597 35.52 2.95 -16.91
C SER A 597 34.30 3.46 -16.17
N SER A 598 33.47 2.57 -15.60
CA SER A 598 32.23 2.96 -14.94
C SER A 598 32.48 3.62 -13.58
N SER A 599 31.85 4.79 -13.37
CA SER A 599 31.82 5.46 -12.06
C SER A 599 31.05 4.65 -11.00
N HIS A 600 30.22 3.70 -11.44
CA HIS A 600 29.42 2.84 -10.57
C HIS A 600 30.14 1.54 -10.16
N THR A 601 31.32 1.24 -10.72
CA THR A 601 32.06 -0.01 -10.42
C THR A 601 32.20 -0.30 -8.92
N PRO A 602 32.59 0.65 -8.05
CA PRO A 602 32.73 0.35 -6.63
C PRO A 602 31.42 -0.10 -5.99
N LEU A 603 30.30 0.52 -6.36
CA LEU A 603 28.98 0.13 -5.85
C LEU A 603 28.55 -1.23 -6.41
N MET A 604 28.77 -1.49 -7.71
CA MET A 604 28.47 -2.80 -8.32
C MET A 604 29.26 -3.94 -7.67
N LEU A 605 30.55 -3.72 -7.37
CA LEU A 605 31.37 -4.68 -6.62
C LEU A 605 30.83 -4.91 -5.20
N GLY A 606 30.41 -3.85 -4.50
CA GLY A 606 29.74 -3.96 -3.20
C GLY A 606 28.46 -4.80 -3.27
N LEU A 607 27.61 -4.58 -4.28
CA LEU A 607 26.39 -5.37 -4.49
C LEU A 607 26.71 -6.85 -4.76
N LEU A 608 27.67 -7.13 -5.65
CA LEU A 608 28.12 -8.50 -5.95
C LEU A 608 28.75 -9.18 -4.73
N ALA A 609 29.51 -8.44 -3.92
CA ALA A 609 30.08 -8.95 -2.68
C ALA A 609 29.00 -9.25 -1.63
N CYS A 610 27.94 -8.44 -1.54
CA CYS A 610 26.78 -8.77 -0.71
C CYS A 610 26.03 -10.01 -1.22
N ILE A 611 25.90 -10.19 -2.53
CA ILE A 611 25.33 -11.42 -3.13
C ILE A 611 26.22 -12.62 -2.75
N ALA A 612 27.54 -12.50 -2.90
CA ALA A 612 28.48 -13.55 -2.51
C ALA A 612 28.42 -13.86 -1.01
N PHE A 613 28.28 -12.85 -0.16
CA PHE A 613 28.08 -13.03 1.28
C PHE A 613 26.81 -13.83 1.57
N ASN A 614 25.66 -13.45 0.99
CA ASN A 614 24.42 -14.19 1.18
C ASN A 614 24.52 -15.62 0.63
N TYR A 615 25.21 -15.81 -0.49
CA TYR A 615 25.50 -17.14 -1.04
C TYR A 615 26.28 -17.99 -0.04
N LEU A 616 27.39 -17.49 0.50
CA LEU A 616 28.23 -18.23 1.46
C LEU A 616 27.51 -18.48 2.79
N LEU A 617 26.72 -17.52 3.27
CA LEU A 617 25.90 -17.69 4.47
C LEU A 617 24.89 -18.82 4.27
N HIS A 618 24.15 -18.81 3.16
CA HIS A 618 23.12 -19.81 2.89
C HIS A 618 23.67 -21.12 2.33
N MET A 619 24.96 -21.20 2.01
CA MET A 619 25.66 -22.48 1.91
C MET A 619 25.80 -23.20 3.26
N ASN A 620 25.44 -22.59 4.39
CA ASN A 620 25.48 -23.25 5.71
C ASN A 620 24.21 -23.05 6.54
N TYR A 621 23.40 -22.05 6.21
CA TYR A 621 22.25 -21.63 7.02
C TYR A 621 20.92 -21.71 6.26
N GLY A 622 19.89 -22.23 6.94
CA GLY A 622 18.49 -22.22 6.49
C GLY A 622 18.09 -23.47 5.70
N THR A 623 16.87 -23.96 5.90
CA THR A 623 16.30 -25.10 5.18
C THR A 623 15.52 -24.64 3.96
N GLU A 624 14.55 -23.74 4.14
CA GLU A 624 13.86 -23.05 3.05
C GLU A 624 14.52 -21.69 2.77
N LEU A 625 15.20 -21.57 1.63
CA LEU A 625 15.99 -20.37 1.33
C LEU A 625 15.17 -19.23 0.74
N PHE A 626 14.01 -19.52 0.14
CA PHE A 626 13.18 -18.49 -0.46
C PHE A 626 12.69 -17.48 0.59
N LEU A 627 12.54 -17.93 1.84
CA LEU A 627 12.26 -17.10 3.01
C LEU A 627 13.17 -15.86 3.13
N TYR A 628 14.46 -16.01 2.81
CA TYR A 628 15.45 -14.94 2.96
C TYR A 628 15.64 -14.12 1.67
N SER A 629 14.90 -14.44 0.60
CA SER A 629 15.13 -13.89 -0.74
C SER A 629 15.03 -12.36 -0.85
N THR A 630 14.31 -11.72 0.07
CA THR A 630 14.22 -10.26 0.15
C THR A 630 15.56 -9.60 0.46
N PHE A 631 16.52 -10.31 1.07
CA PHE A 631 17.83 -9.76 1.45
C PHE A 631 18.85 -9.70 0.31
N TRP A 632 18.56 -10.30 -0.86
CA TRP A 632 19.44 -10.22 -2.03
C TRP A 632 18.74 -9.93 -3.36
N THR A 633 17.41 -10.09 -3.45
CA THR A 633 16.68 -9.82 -4.71
C THR A 633 16.91 -8.38 -5.18
N TYR A 634 16.85 -7.40 -4.28
CA TYR A 634 17.13 -6.01 -4.63
C TYR A 634 18.58 -5.78 -5.08
N LEU A 635 19.56 -6.54 -4.54
CA LEU A 635 20.97 -6.44 -4.95
C LEU A 635 21.13 -6.79 -6.42
N LEU A 636 20.46 -7.86 -6.87
CA LEU A 636 20.46 -8.28 -8.27
C LEU A 636 19.82 -7.25 -9.16
N ILE A 637 18.63 -6.75 -8.79
CA ILE A 637 17.91 -5.74 -9.57
C ILE A 637 18.75 -4.46 -9.68
N PHE A 638 19.37 -4.00 -8.59
CA PHE A 638 20.24 -2.83 -8.59
C PHE A 638 21.54 -3.05 -9.37
N PHE A 639 22.14 -4.24 -9.28
CA PHE A 639 23.30 -4.60 -10.07
C PHE A 639 22.98 -4.55 -11.56
N VAL A 640 21.88 -5.19 -12.00
CA VAL A 640 21.43 -5.16 -13.40
C VAL A 640 21.13 -3.72 -13.84
N ALA A 641 20.47 -2.92 -13.00
CA ALA A 641 20.15 -1.53 -13.31
C ALA A 641 21.41 -0.67 -13.55
N LEU A 642 22.44 -0.83 -12.72
CA LEU A 642 23.71 -0.10 -12.84
C LEU A 642 24.57 -0.60 -13.99
N ALA A 643 24.64 -1.92 -14.19
CA ALA A 643 25.46 -2.52 -15.24
C ALA A 643 24.95 -2.17 -16.64
N LEU A 644 23.64 -2.03 -16.80
CA LEU A 644 23.00 -1.72 -18.09
C LEU A 644 22.76 -0.21 -18.31
N VAL A 645 23.39 0.66 -17.53
CA VAL A 645 23.20 2.13 -17.62
C VAL A 645 23.50 2.69 -19.01
N ASP A 646 24.45 2.10 -19.75
CA ASP A 646 24.82 2.54 -21.11
C ASP A 646 23.71 2.27 -22.16
N LEU A 647 22.74 1.44 -21.83
CA LEU A 647 21.59 1.15 -22.68
C LEU A 647 20.40 2.07 -22.40
N THR A 648 20.49 2.94 -21.38
CA THR A 648 19.42 3.86 -21.01
C THR A 648 19.06 4.80 -22.16
N GLY A 649 17.76 5.06 -22.33
CA GLY A 649 17.23 5.90 -23.42
C GLY A 649 17.20 5.23 -24.80
N ARG A 650 17.71 3.99 -24.95
CA ARG A 650 17.54 3.22 -26.19
C ARG A 650 16.13 2.62 -26.23
N ARG A 651 15.31 3.08 -27.18
CA ARG A 651 13.90 2.66 -27.30
C ARG A 651 13.69 1.14 -27.35
N TRP A 652 14.53 0.40 -28.08
CA TRP A 652 14.41 -1.06 -28.14
C TRP A 652 14.62 -1.73 -26.78
N PHE A 653 15.55 -1.20 -25.97
CA PHE A 653 15.87 -1.75 -24.66
C PHE A 653 14.77 -1.42 -23.66
N GLU A 654 14.21 -0.20 -23.71
CA GLU A 654 13.03 0.17 -22.93
C GLU A 654 11.83 -0.73 -23.23
N ILE A 655 11.61 -1.09 -24.51
CA ILE A 655 10.56 -2.04 -24.91
C ILE A 655 10.83 -3.44 -24.33
N VAL A 656 12.06 -3.94 -24.43
CA VAL A 656 12.44 -5.25 -23.88
C VAL A 656 12.25 -5.28 -22.36
N LEU A 657 12.70 -4.24 -21.66
CA LEU A 657 12.50 -4.11 -20.22
C LEU A 657 11.00 -4.07 -19.86
N ALA A 658 10.20 -3.30 -20.58
CA ALA A 658 8.77 -3.24 -20.34
C ALA A 658 8.08 -4.59 -20.58
N ALA A 659 8.40 -5.27 -21.67
CA ALA A 659 7.87 -6.60 -21.97
C ALA A 659 8.24 -7.61 -20.87
N PHE A 660 9.51 -7.61 -20.43
CA PHE A 660 9.97 -8.44 -19.33
C PHE A 660 9.22 -8.12 -18.03
N THR A 661 9.10 -6.85 -17.65
CA THR A 661 8.37 -6.44 -16.44
C THR A 661 6.90 -6.87 -16.47
N LEU A 662 6.21 -6.74 -17.61
CA LEU A 662 4.83 -7.20 -17.74
C LEU A 662 4.70 -8.73 -17.58
N MET A 663 5.61 -9.49 -18.19
CA MET A 663 5.63 -10.95 -18.03
C MET A 663 5.96 -11.37 -16.59
N LEU A 664 6.83 -10.62 -15.92
CA LEU A 664 7.19 -10.82 -14.51
C LEU A 664 5.96 -10.63 -13.61
N MET A 665 5.18 -9.55 -13.82
CA MET A 665 3.94 -9.29 -13.09
C MET A 665 2.93 -10.45 -13.25
N ILE A 666 2.75 -10.94 -14.48
CA ILE A 666 1.83 -12.05 -14.76
C ILE A 666 2.30 -13.34 -14.07
N ASN A 667 3.56 -13.72 -14.25
CA ASN A 667 4.11 -14.96 -13.67
C ASN A 667 4.08 -14.94 -12.15
N ASN A 668 4.52 -13.85 -11.53
CA ASN A 668 4.62 -13.78 -10.08
C ASN A 668 3.25 -13.49 -9.44
N GLY A 669 2.32 -12.83 -10.15
CA GLY A 669 0.92 -12.78 -9.74
C GLY A 669 0.28 -14.16 -9.74
N TRP A 670 0.54 -14.97 -10.78
CA TRP A 670 0.08 -16.36 -10.84
C TRP A 670 0.64 -17.21 -9.69
N PHE A 671 1.91 -17.03 -9.35
CA PHE A 671 2.53 -17.68 -8.19
C PHE A 671 1.76 -17.43 -6.89
N ILE A 672 1.35 -16.19 -6.62
CA ILE A 672 0.50 -15.87 -5.46
C ILE A 672 -0.84 -16.60 -5.54
N LEU A 673 -1.47 -16.65 -6.72
CA LEU A 673 -2.76 -17.34 -6.89
C LEU A 673 -2.67 -18.86 -6.69
N VAL A 674 -1.53 -19.48 -7.02
CA VAL A 674 -1.27 -20.91 -6.72
C VAL A 674 -1.26 -21.14 -5.21
N ILE A 675 -0.61 -20.26 -4.44
CA ILE A 675 -0.58 -20.33 -2.97
C ILE A 675 -2.00 -20.20 -2.41
N LEU A 676 -2.77 -19.19 -2.85
CA LEU A 676 -4.15 -19.01 -2.41
C LEU A 676 -5.02 -20.24 -2.71
N ARG A 677 -4.87 -20.82 -3.91
CA ARG A 677 -5.60 -22.02 -4.32
C ARG A 677 -5.33 -23.22 -3.41
N GLY A 678 -4.07 -23.47 -3.04
CA GLY A 678 -3.75 -24.63 -2.22
C GLY A 678 -4.09 -24.46 -0.74
N LEU A 679 -4.27 -23.22 -0.25
CA LEU A 679 -4.70 -22.93 1.12
C LEU A 679 -6.22 -22.82 1.30
N ASP A 680 -6.97 -22.41 0.28
CA ASP A 680 -8.43 -22.20 0.34
C ASP A 680 -9.23 -23.42 0.86
N PRO A 681 -8.93 -24.68 0.49
CA PRO A 681 -9.64 -25.85 1.01
C PRO A 681 -9.47 -26.04 2.52
N TYR A 682 -8.32 -25.64 3.09
CA TYR A 682 -8.06 -25.77 4.52
C TYR A 682 -8.91 -24.81 5.34
N LEU A 683 -8.98 -23.54 4.94
CA LEU A 683 -9.80 -22.55 5.63
C LEU A 683 -11.31 -22.76 5.40
N SER A 684 -11.69 -23.37 4.27
CA SER A 684 -13.10 -23.72 4.02
C SER A 684 -13.62 -24.85 4.92
N ALA A 685 -12.72 -25.68 5.45
CA ALA A 685 -13.04 -26.82 6.30
C ALA A 685 -12.94 -26.51 7.81
N ALA A 686 -12.35 -25.36 8.17
CA ALA A 686 -12.21 -24.86 9.53
C ALA A 686 -13.37 -23.91 9.89
#